data_AF-A0A100IQQ1-F1
#
_entry.id   AF-A0A100IQQ1-F1
#
_cell.length_a   1.000
_cell.length_b   1.000
_cell.length_c   1.000
_cell.angle_alpha   90.00
_cell.angle_beta   90.00
_cell.angle_gamma   90.00
#
_symmetry.space_group_name_H-M   'P 1'
#
loop_
_entity.id
_entity.type
_entity.pdbx_description
1 polymer ?
#
loop_
_entity_poly.entity_id
_entity_poly.type
_entity_poly.pdbx_seq_one_letter_code
_entity_poly.pdbx_strand_id
1 'polypeptide(L)'
;MTTRPLSPPTSPRKRTKAMHLPSSQRICHDWMVVQGNVHYARDRAHFTTYRPVTAHLKNNIFNPMDELEVAGIGTVEIPVVRSLDNPFDTHTIVLENVLHIPEAVCNGFNPLLFGSSMSCTETAWMGADREGRLMWVAMPFRGGSRLVLAGGLVGESEIIEGSVSHVDDSDHPNVQLKGGVGDTALAVATSLQKPSLWSKSMLKLYCCIAVAMLNSCINGYDGSLMGSINSYAQYRDYFGFDPNNGTPSTGIVYAIYTIGNIVGSFVAGPATDFKGRRVGMALGSFFIILGTIVQATCHNIGGFMGGRFILGFGVAISATAGPAYVSEMAHPAYRGAMTGLYNVLWFGGGIPGTFIPWRTSQIEGTMSWRIPIWLQMVFSGLVLVFVPFVAESPRWLISQDKHDAALQVLADYHGDGDRNAPIVQLEYREMIEDISQTGSDKRWWDYRELFNTREVRYRSMLVIIMALFGQWTGNGPVSYYYPQMLRGAGITDNNTQLMLQGVQNVVSFLGAVSGALITDRIGRRTQLLVSTSIVVVLFVIVTALNATNVVDGADGTPIAKSAVAARAQIAMIFLFGFIYSAGWTPNQAMYPVECLRYESRAKGMGMNNFFVNIASFYNTFVTGIAFTQAGWKYYFLFIFWDTMEVIVIYFLFVETSKRTLEELTAIFQQKNPVKASLKKQDLTEIEEMK
;
A
#
# COMPACT_ATOMS: atom_id res chain seq x y z
N MET A 1 -32.63 -25.89 54.12
CA MET A 1 -31.36 -25.85 54.88
C MET A 1 -30.27 -26.18 53.87
N THR A 2 -29.32 -25.34 53.51
CA THR A 2 -28.56 -24.34 54.28
C THR A 2 -28.12 -23.19 53.38
N THR A 3 -28.23 -21.98 53.90
CA THR A 3 -27.79 -20.69 53.35
C THR A 3 -26.26 -20.53 53.40
N ARG A 4 -25.67 -19.89 52.40
CA ARG A 4 -24.37 -19.19 52.48
C ARG A 4 -24.39 -17.93 51.60
N PRO A 5 -23.60 -16.90 51.96
CA PRO A 5 -23.99 -15.50 51.84
C PRO A 5 -23.50 -14.82 50.55
N LEU A 6 -24.25 -13.81 50.14
CA LEU A 6 -23.91 -12.87 49.07
C LEU A 6 -22.64 -12.09 49.41
N SER A 7 -21.63 -12.21 48.56
CA SER A 7 -20.46 -11.33 48.53
C SER A 7 -20.83 -9.94 47.99
N PRO A 8 -20.14 -8.87 48.41
CA PRO A 8 -20.52 -7.50 48.08
C PRO A 8 -20.29 -7.17 46.59
N PRO A 9 -21.03 -6.22 46.01
CA PRO A 9 -20.78 -5.76 44.66
C PRO A 9 -19.39 -5.10 44.57
N THR A 10 -18.53 -5.68 43.74
CA THR A 10 -17.24 -5.11 43.33
C THR A 10 -17.44 -3.73 42.75
N SER A 11 -16.73 -2.75 43.30
CA SER A 11 -16.69 -1.35 42.89
C SER A 11 -16.57 -1.18 41.37
N PRO A 12 -17.31 -0.25 40.74
CA PRO A 12 -17.07 0.10 39.35
C PRO A 12 -15.67 0.67 39.19
N ARG A 13 -14.91 0.16 38.22
CA ARG A 13 -13.65 0.75 37.73
C ARG A 13 -13.84 2.26 37.56
N LYS A 14 -12.98 3.07 38.20
CA LYS A 14 -12.91 4.52 37.98
C LYS A 14 -12.64 4.77 36.49
N ARG A 15 -13.70 5.05 35.73
CA ARG A 15 -13.62 5.93 34.57
C ARG A 15 -13.21 7.28 35.11
N THR A 16 -12.03 7.77 34.75
CA THR A 16 -11.73 9.20 34.87
C THR A 16 -12.65 9.89 33.88
N LYS A 17 -13.90 10.17 34.30
CA LYS A 17 -14.70 11.19 33.65
C LYS A 17 -13.90 12.47 33.84
N ALA A 18 -13.41 13.06 32.75
CA ALA A 18 -13.12 14.49 32.76
C ALA A 18 -14.41 15.16 33.23
N MET A 19 -14.40 15.66 34.46
CA MET A 19 -15.54 16.35 35.03
C MET A 19 -15.53 17.73 34.39
N HIS A 20 -16.19 17.85 33.23
CA HIS A 20 -16.46 19.14 32.65
C HIS A 20 -17.33 19.92 33.64
N LEU A 21 -16.76 20.97 34.23
CA LEU A 21 -17.53 21.97 34.98
C LEU A 21 -18.67 22.50 34.09
N PRO A 22 -19.86 22.77 34.67
CA PRO A 22 -21.01 23.31 33.94
C PRO A 22 -20.63 24.60 33.19
N SER A 23 -21.26 24.83 32.03
CA SER A 23 -20.99 25.96 31.13
C SER A 23 -21.07 27.34 31.80
N SER A 24 -21.80 27.45 32.92
CA SER A 24 -21.92 28.68 33.72
C SER A 24 -20.66 29.08 34.50
N GLN A 25 -19.63 28.22 34.59
CA GLN A 25 -18.41 28.47 35.37
C GLN A 25 -17.16 28.76 34.54
N ARG A 26 -17.25 28.80 33.19
CA ARG A 26 -16.12 29.15 32.33
C ARG A 26 -16.27 30.59 31.82
N ILE A 27 -15.54 31.50 32.44
CA ILE A 27 -15.54 32.92 32.07
C ILE A 27 -14.18 33.21 31.41
N CYS A 28 -14.20 33.52 30.12
CA CYS A 28 -13.05 34.00 29.37
C CYS A 28 -13.54 35.13 28.48
N HIS A 29 -13.13 36.36 28.81
CA HIS A 29 -13.50 37.57 28.07
C HIS A 29 -12.42 38.00 27.06
N ASP A 30 -11.30 37.29 27.02
CA ASP A 30 -10.18 37.57 26.11
C ASP A 30 -10.44 37.05 24.69
N TRP A 31 -9.79 37.70 23.72
CA TRP A 31 -9.71 37.24 22.34
C TRP A 31 -8.48 36.34 22.19
N MET A 32 -8.72 35.08 21.86
CA MET A 32 -7.66 34.08 21.70
C MET A 32 -7.32 33.92 20.22
N VAL A 33 -6.04 33.76 19.92
CA VAL A 33 -5.59 33.35 18.58
C VAL A 33 -5.95 31.88 18.39
N VAL A 34 -6.72 31.58 17.36
CA VAL A 34 -7.24 30.22 17.10
C VAL A 34 -6.85 29.73 15.71
N GLN A 35 -6.66 28.42 15.57
CA GLN A 35 -6.33 27.75 14.30
C GLN A 35 -7.59 27.36 13.49
N GLY A 36 -8.70 28.06 13.68
CA GLY A 36 -9.96 27.81 12.94
C GLY A 36 -9.99 28.45 11.55
N ASN A 37 -11.09 28.28 10.82
CA ASN A 37 -11.35 28.96 9.53
C ASN A 37 -12.37 30.09 9.65
N VAL A 38 -12.68 30.53 10.87
CA VAL A 38 -13.69 31.56 11.15
C VAL A 38 -13.27 32.40 12.35
N HIS A 39 -13.65 33.68 12.33
CA HIS A 39 -13.71 34.50 13.53
C HIS A 39 -15.02 34.20 14.25
N TYR A 40 -14.99 34.14 15.58
CA TYR A 40 -16.21 34.00 16.35
C TYR A 40 -16.13 34.80 17.65
N ALA A 41 -17.28 35.33 18.05
CA ALA A 41 -17.44 36.03 19.31
C ALA A 41 -18.57 35.38 20.10
N ARG A 42 -18.33 35.23 21.40
CA ARG A 42 -19.28 34.70 22.35
C ARG A 42 -20.36 35.72 22.66
N ASP A 43 -19.95 36.95 22.96
CA ASP A 43 -20.87 37.97 23.45
C ASP A 43 -21.35 38.87 22.31
N ARG A 44 -22.69 39.01 22.19
CA ARG A 44 -23.34 39.94 21.26
C ARG A 44 -22.82 41.39 21.36
N ALA A 45 -22.32 41.80 22.53
CA ALA A 45 -21.84 43.17 22.77
C ALA A 45 -20.64 43.57 21.90
N HIS A 46 -19.89 42.62 21.35
CA HIS A 46 -18.74 42.90 20.49
C HIS A 46 -19.14 43.29 19.06
N PHE A 47 -20.39 43.05 18.65
CA PHE A 47 -20.83 43.25 17.27
C PHE A 47 -21.28 44.70 17.02
N THR A 48 -20.65 45.37 16.05
CA THR A 48 -21.08 46.70 15.57
C THR A 48 -22.22 46.58 14.57
N THR A 49 -22.20 45.55 13.73
CA THR A 49 -23.31 45.14 12.87
C THR A 49 -23.71 43.71 13.22
N TYR A 50 -25.00 43.39 13.25
CA TYR A 50 -25.47 42.07 13.65
C TYR A 50 -26.69 41.62 12.84
N ARG A 51 -26.57 40.46 12.22
CA ARG A 51 -27.66 39.75 11.56
C ARG A 51 -27.92 38.43 12.28
N PRO A 52 -29.13 38.19 12.84
CA PRO A 52 -29.46 36.91 13.43
C PRO A 52 -29.50 35.81 12.37
N VAL A 53 -28.98 34.65 12.72
CA VAL A 53 -28.94 33.43 11.89
C VAL A 53 -29.25 32.27 12.83
N THR A 54 -29.89 31.22 12.32
CA THR A 54 -30.11 29.97 13.07
C THR A 54 -29.41 28.87 12.30
N ALA A 55 -28.18 28.56 12.69
CA ALA A 55 -27.36 27.49 12.09
C ALA A 55 -26.67 26.69 13.19
N HIS A 56 -26.36 25.41 12.92
CA HIS A 56 -25.70 24.52 13.86
C HIS A 56 -24.39 24.00 13.26
N LEU A 57 -23.31 24.04 14.05
CA LEU A 57 -21.97 23.59 13.67
C LEU A 57 -21.69 22.22 14.31
N LYS A 58 -21.60 21.15 13.50
CA LYS A 58 -21.17 19.81 13.94
C LYS A 58 -19.66 19.64 13.78
N ASN A 59 -19.04 18.78 14.60
CA ASN A 59 -17.61 18.43 14.52
C ASN A 59 -16.68 19.64 14.58
N ASN A 60 -16.89 20.53 15.56
CA ASN A 60 -16.03 21.69 15.75
C ASN A 60 -14.88 21.38 16.72
N ILE A 61 -13.81 22.18 16.62
CA ILE A 61 -12.56 22.03 17.41
C ILE A 61 -12.81 22.23 18.92
N PHE A 62 -13.93 22.87 19.30
CA PHE A 62 -14.22 23.25 20.68
C PHE A 62 -15.01 22.18 21.43
N ASN A 63 -15.84 21.41 20.73
CA ASN A 63 -16.58 20.27 21.23
C ASN A 63 -16.87 19.28 20.08
N PRO A 64 -16.03 18.26 19.88
CA PRO A 64 -16.19 17.32 18.78
C PRO A 64 -17.41 16.38 18.92
N MET A 65 -18.11 16.41 20.07
CA MET A 65 -19.22 15.50 20.37
C MET A 65 -20.61 16.17 20.33
N ASP A 66 -20.71 17.50 20.38
CA ASP A 66 -21.98 18.25 20.39
C ASP A 66 -22.10 19.26 19.23
N GLU A 67 -23.33 19.60 18.86
CA GLU A 67 -23.62 20.65 17.87
C GLU A 67 -23.63 22.03 18.56
N LEU A 68 -22.86 23.00 18.04
CA LEU A 68 -22.87 24.37 18.56
C LEU A 68 -23.86 25.24 17.79
N GLU A 69 -24.71 25.98 18.48
CA GLU A 69 -25.61 26.95 17.88
C GLU A 69 -24.88 28.24 17.47
N VAL A 70 -25.06 28.65 16.22
CA VAL A 70 -24.66 29.96 15.70
C VAL A 70 -25.90 30.85 15.71
N ALA A 71 -25.92 31.82 16.62
CA ALA A 71 -27.05 32.70 16.86
C ALA A 71 -27.09 33.94 15.92
N GLY A 72 -25.99 34.21 15.21
CA GLY A 72 -25.90 35.35 14.30
C GLY A 72 -24.54 35.50 13.63
N ILE A 73 -24.46 36.45 12.70
CA ILE A 73 -23.25 36.82 11.96
C ILE A 73 -23.18 38.35 11.91
N GLY A 74 -21.98 38.92 12.05
CA GLY A 74 -21.84 40.37 12.03
C GLY A 74 -20.39 40.86 11.97
N THR A 75 -20.22 42.16 12.05
CA THR A 75 -18.90 42.82 12.09
C THR A 75 -18.51 43.12 13.52
N VAL A 76 -17.25 42.89 13.88
CA VAL A 76 -16.69 43.22 15.20
C VAL A 76 -15.49 44.15 15.03
N GLU A 77 -15.44 45.20 15.83
CA GLU A 77 -14.29 46.12 15.89
C GLU A 77 -13.50 45.85 17.16
N ILE A 78 -12.21 45.51 17.00
CA ILE A 78 -11.32 45.15 18.11
C ILE A 78 -10.21 46.20 18.20
N PRO A 79 -10.18 47.02 19.25
CA PRO A 79 -9.07 47.92 19.49
C PRO A 79 -7.89 47.13 20.07
N VAL A 80 -6.80 47.05 19.32
CA VAL A 80 -5.56 46.32 19.66
C VAL A 80 -4.38 47.27 19.80
N VAL A 81 -3.35 46.83 20.51
CA VAL A 81 -2.07 47.53 20.61
C VAL A 81 -1.17 47.13 19.42
N ARG A 82 -0.51 48.09 18.77
CA ARG A 82 0.40 47.83 17.63
C ARG A 82 1.78 47.34 18.05
N SER A 83 2.30 47.84 19.16
CA SER A 83 3.62 47.47 19.69
C SER A 83 3.60 47.40 21.21
N LEU A 84 4.30 46.43 21.78
CA LEU A 84 4.48 46.31 23.22
C LEU A 84 5.31 47.45 23.80
N ASP A 85 6.17 48.08 22.99
CA ASP A 85 7.02 49.18 23.43
C ASP A 85 6.25 50.50 23.62
N ASN A 86 5.11 50.64 22.93
CA ASN A 86 4.23 51.81 23.03
C ASN A 86 2.76 51.39 23.20
N PRO A 87 2.31 51.11 24.44
CA PRO A 87 0.96 50.65 24.72
C PRO A 87 -0.15 51.67 24.40
N PHE A 88 0.20 52.91 24.07
CA PHE A 88 -0.73 53.95 23.64
C PHE A 88 -0.92 53.99 22.11
N ASP A 89 -0.11 53.26 21.35
CA ASP A 89 -0.26 53.15 19.90
C ASP A 89 -1.30 52.06 19.57
N THR A 90 -2.56 52.48 19.46
CA THR A 90 -3.71 51.59 19.27
C THR A 90 -4.17 51.59 17.82
N HIS A 91 -4.61 50.43 17.35
CA HIS A 91 -5.21 50.23 16.04
C HIS A 91 -6.53 49.46 16.19
N THR A 92 -7.54 49.79 15.39
CA THR A 92 -8.81 49.05 15.40
C THR A 92 -8.83 48.05 14.25
N ILE A 93 -8.86 46.76 14.58
CA ILE A 93 -9.10 45.69 13.63
C ILE A 93 -10.61 45.55 13.39
N VAL A 94 -11.03 45.62 12.13
CA VAL A 94 -12.40 45.35 11.71
C VAL A 94 -12.49 43.91 11.20
N LEU A 95 -13.20 43.05 11.92
CA LEU A 95 -13.48 41.68 11.53
C LEU A 95 -14.86 41.60 10.90
N GLU A 96 -14.92 41.21 9.63
CA GLU A 96 -16.18 40.98 8.93
C GLU A 96 -16.61 39.52 9.04
N ASN A 97 -17.93 39.27 9.00
CA ASN A 97 -18.53 37.94 9.02
C ASN A 97 -18.17 37.07 10.24
N VAL A 98 -18.02 37.70 11.41
CA VAL A 98 -17.78 37.01 12.69
C VAL A 98 -19.03 36.23 13.10
N LEU A 99 -18.86 34.96 13.50
CA LEU A 99 -19.97 34.12 13.99
C LEU A 99 -20.26 34.41 15.47
N HIS A 100 -21.53 34.60 15.82
CA HIS A 100 -21.97 34.69 17.21
C HIS A 100 -22.28 33.29 17.75
N ILE A 101 -21.44 32.80 18.67
CA ILE A 101 -21.55 31.47 19.27
C ILE A 101 -21.63 31.62 20.79
N PRO A 102 -22.84 31.72 21.38
CA PRO A 102 -23.02 31.99 22.81
C PRO A 102 -22.40 30.93 23.73
N GLU A 103 -22.27 29.70 23.23
CA GLU A 103 -21.75 28.54 23.96
C GLU A 103 -20.22 28.44 23.93
N ALA A 104 -19.54 29.31 23.18
CA ALA A 104 -18.08 29.32 23.10
C ALA A 104 -17.44 29.73 24.44
N VAL A 105 -16.27 29.16 24.74
CA VAL A 105 -15.55 29.43 26.00
C VAL A 105 -14.91 30.83 26.00
N CYS A 106 -14.18 31.19 24.93
CA CYS A 106 -13.52 32.48 24.72
C CYS A 106 -13.89 33.06 23.34
N ASN A 107 -13.59 34.34 23.08
CA ASN A 107 -13.67 34.89 21.72
C ASN A 107 -12.47 34.38 20.87
N GLY A 108 -12.68 34.18 19.57
CA GLY A 108 -11.68 33.61 18.65
C GLY A 108 -11.29 34.56 17.53
N PHE A 109 -10.00 34.89 17.47
CA PHE A 109 -9.36 35.65 16.40
C PHE A 109 -8.52 34.73 15.51
N ASN A 110 -8.81 34.72 14.21
CA ASN A 110 -8.02 33.99 13.22
C ASN A 110 -7.10 34.95 12.44
N PRO A 111 -5.78 34.88 12.62
CA PRO A 111 -4.85 35.78 11.93
C PRO A 111 -4.77 35.54 10.41
N LEU A 112 -5.07 34.32 9.93
CA LEU A 112 -4.97 33.98 8.50
C LEU A 112 -6.02 34.68 7.64
N LEU A 113 -7.20 34.91 8.19
CA LEU A 113 -8.28 35.63 7.51
C LEU A 113 -8.04 37.14 7.47
N PHE A 114 -7.14 37.65 8.32
CA PHE A 114 -6.84 39.08 8.45
C PHE A 114 -5.64 39.54 7.59
N GLY A 115 -5.21 38.75 6.61
CA GLY A 115 -4.32 39.19 5.51
C GLY A 115 -2.92 39.68 5.90
N SER A 116 -2.46 39.41 7.12
CA SER A 116 -1.21 39.93 7.69
C SER A 116 0.00 38.98 7.50
N SER A 117 1.19 39.54 7.30
CA SER A 117 2.46 38.82 7.47
C SER A 117 2.71 38.60 8.96
N MET A 118 2.90 37.35 9.37
CA MET A 118 3.06 36.99 10.77
C MET A 118 4.54 36.92 11.12
N SER A 119 4.92 37.52 12.25
CA SER A 119 6.25 37.41 12.84
C SER A 119 6.14 36.94 14.29
N CYS A 120 7.05 36.07 14.69
CA CYS A 120 7.12 35.53 16.05
C CYS A 120 8.38 36.07 16.72
N THR A 121 8.24 36.61 17.91
CA THR A 121 9.35 36.93 18.82
C THR A 121 9.20 36.07 20.08
N GLU A 122 10.28 35.82 20.83
CA GLU A 122 10.26 35.03 22.08
C GLU A 122 9.20 35.51 23.08
N THR A 123 8.83 36.80 23.02
CA THR A 123 7.89 37.42 23.96
C THR A 123 6.48 37.61 23.42
N ALA A 124 6.30 37.64 22.10
CA ALA A 124 5.01 37.98 21.48
C ALA A 124 4.87 37.53 20.02
N TRP A 125 3.62 37.29 19.63
CA TRP A 125 3.18 37.11 18.24
C TRP A 125 2.69 38.44 17.68
N MET A 126 3.12 38.80 16.48
CA MET A 126 2.70 40.06 15.86
C MET A 126 2.30 39.84 14.41
N GLY A 127 1.24 40.54 13.98
CA GLY A 127 0.85 40.59 12.57
C GLY A 127 1.10 41.98 11.99
N ALA A 128 1.63 42.02 10.78
CA ALA A 128 1.84 43.25 10.01
C ALA A 128 1.05 43.24 8.70
N ASP A 129 0.67 44.41 8.20
CA ASP A 129 0.02 44.56 6.88
C ASP A 129 0.98 44.19 5.72
N ARG A 130 0.48 44.26 4.47
CA ARG A 130 1.28 43.98 3.27
C ARG A 130 2.46 44.95 3.07
N GLU A 131 2.46 46.08 3.77
CA GLU A 131 3.51 47.10 3.74
C GLU A 131 4.48 46.94 4.93
N GLY A 132 4.31 45.90 5.76
CA GLY A 132 5.16 45.60 6.90
C GLY A 132 4.87 46.42 8.16
N ARG A 133 3.77 47.17 8.22
CA ARG A 133 3.37 47.92 9.42
C ARG A 133 2.65 47.02 10.41
N LEU A 134 3.05 47.05 11.69
CA LEU A 134 2.43 46.27 12.75
C LEU A 134 0.96 46.66 12.96
N MET A 135 0.10 45.66 13.01
CA MET A 135 -1.37 45.78 13.08
C MET A 135 -1.92 45.24 14.39
N TRP A 136 -1.35 44.15 14.91
CA TRP A 136 -1.78 43.55 16.18
C TRP A 136 -0.64 42.80 16.86
N VAL A 137 -0.75 42.70 18.18
CA VAL A 137 0.13 41.90 19.02
C VAL A 137 -0.67 40.93 19.86
N ALA A 138 -0.16 39.72 20.02
CA ALA A 138 -0.65 38.69 20.91
C ALA A 138 0.48 38.22 21.83
N MET A 139 0.14 37.91 23.08
CA MET A 139 1.09 37.39 24.07
C MET A 139 0.76 35.94 24.41
N PRO A 140 1.77 35.11 24.78
CA PRO A 140 1.53 33.78 25.30
C PRO A 140 0.58 33.80 26.52
N PHE A 141 -0.37 32.87 26.55
CA PHE A 141 -1.35 32.72 27.62
C PHE A 141 -1.79 31.26 27.80
N ARG A 142 -1.38 30.63 28.91
CA ARG A 142 -1.75 29.26 29.35
C ARG A 142 -1.84 28.22 28.21
N GLY A 143 -0.78 28.10 27.40
CA GLY A 143 -0.70 27.12 26.30
C GLY A 143 -1.32 27.58 24.97
N GLY A 144 -1.85 28.80 24.88
CA GLY A 144 -2.26 29.47 23.65
C GLY A 144 -1.70 30.89 23.56
N SER A 145 -2.25 31.70 22.66
CA SER A 145 -1.90 33.12 22.52
C SER A 145 -3.14 34.00 22.65
N ARG A 146 -3.07 35.04 23.49
CA ARG A 146 -4.15 36.03 23.66
C ARG A 146 -3.81 37.33 22.97
N LEU A 147 -4.80 37.95 22.34
CA LEU A 147 -4.66 39.25 21.68
C LEU A 147 -4.52 40.37 22.72
N VAL A 148 -3.62 41.32 22.49
CA VAL A 148 -3.43 42.47 23.39
C VAL A 148 -4.41 43.58 23.02
N LEU A 149 -5.45 43.74 23.83
CA LEU A 149 -6.49 44.75 23.64
C LEU A 149 -6.07 46.09 24.23
N ALA A 150 -6.43 47.18 23.55
CA ALA A 150 -6.25 48.53 24.05
C ALA A 150 -7.19 48.79 25.24
N GLY A 151 -6.65 49.30 26.35
CA GLY A 151 -7.43 49.68 27.53
C GLY A 151 -7.55 48.61 28.63
N GLY A 152 -6.91 47.45 28.48
CA GLY A 152 -6.72 46.43 29.52
C GLY A 152 -8.02 46.01 30.23
N LEU A 153 -8.69 44.97 29.73
CA LEU A 153 -9.84 44.41 30.45
C LEU A 153 -9.37 43.59 31.66
N VAL A 154 -9.84 44.01 32.84
CA VAL A 154 -9.67 43.37 34.13
C VAL A 154 -10.68 42.22 34.26
N GLY A 155 -10.23 40.99 34.50
CA GLY A 155 -11.10 39.88 34.92
C GLY A 155 -10.52 38.49 34.67
N GLU A 156 -10.39 37.70 35.74
CA GLU A 156 -9.63 36.43 35.84
C GLU A 156 -10.06 35.32 34.86
N SER A 157 -9.07 34.60 34.32
CA SER A 157 -9.25 33.42 33.47
C SER A 157 -8.74 32.15 34.15
N GLU A 158 -9.57 31.11 34.23
CA GLU A 158 -9.13 29.73 34.51
C GLU A 158 -9.35 28.82 33.28
N ILE A 159 -8.24 28.39 32.69
CA ILE A 159 -8.14 27.32 31.70
C ILE A 159 -7.66 26.06 32.43
N ILE A 160 -8.39 24.94 32.27
CA ILE A 160 -8.03 23.60 32.80
C ILE A 160 -6.86 23.04 31.99
N GLU A 161 -5.82 22.54 32.67
CA GLU A 161 -4.62 21.95 32.08
C GLU A 161 -4.92 20.73 31.18
N GLY A 162 -4.41 20.82 29.94
CA GLY A 162 -4.10 19.68 29.08
C GLY A 162 -2.76 19.97 28.41
N SER A 163 -1.70 19.29 28.87
CA SER A 163 -0.32 19.51 28.46
C SER A 163 -0.10 19.29 26.96
N VAL A 164 0.25 20.35 26.24
CA VAL A 164 0.99 20.25 24.97
C VAL A 164 2.21 21.15 25.08
N SER A 165 3.37 20.51 25.11
CA SER A 165 4.69 21.14 25.09
C SER A 165 5.06 21.51 23.65
N HIS A 166 5.30 22.80 23.40
CA HIS A 166 5.92 23.34 22.19
C HIS A 166 7.17 24.14 22.56
N VAL A 167 8.31 23.79 21.94
CA VAL A 167 9.55 24.56 21.71
C VAL A 167 10.29 23.76 20.61
N ASP A 168 10.85 24.24 19.50
CA ASP A 168 10.93 25.52 18.79
C ASP A 168 11.23 25.19 17.31
N ASP A 169 10.82 26.06 16.38
CA ASP A 169 11.24 26.05 14.98
C ASP A 169 11.80 27.43 14.61
N SER A 170 13.05 27.48 14.17
CA SER A 170 13.63 28.65 13.50
C SER A 170 14.34 28.22 12.22
N ASP A 171 13.98 28.93 11.14
CA ASP A 171 14.71 29.19 9.89
C ASP A 171 14.40 28.39 8.60
N HIS A 172 13.64 29.09 7.73
CA HIS A 172 13.65 29.13 6.25
C HIS A 172 12.91 28.04 5.43
N PRO A 173 12.61 28.28 4.13
CA PRO A 173 11.96 29.42 3.48
C PRO A 173 10.70 28.99 2.67
N ASN A 174 9.84 29.96 2.33
CA ASN A 174 8.57 29.76 1.61
C ASN A 174 8.68 28.98 0.29
N VAL A 175 8.04 27.80 0.24
CA VAL A 175 7.71 27.09 -1.00
C VAL A 175 6.25 26.62 -0.93
N GLN A 176 5.38 27.28 -1.70
CA GLN A 176 3.99 26.85 -1.89
C GLN A 176 3.92 25.68 -2.87
N LEU A 177 3.36 24.54 -2.45
CA LEU A 177 3.00 23.43 -3.33
C LEU A 177 1.62 22.87 -2.96
N LYS A 178 0.79 22.67 -4.00
CA LYS A 178 -0.60 22.16 -3.94
C LYS A 178 -0.62 20.67 -3.57
N GLY A 179 -1.37 20.28 -2.53
CA GLY A 179 -1.67 18.90 -2.14
C GLY A 179 -2.60 18.86 -0.91
N GLY A 180 -3.23 17.71 -0.61
CA GLY A 180 -4.04 17.53 0.62
C GLY A 180 -3.20 17.73 1.89
N VAL A 181 -3.83 17.87 3.06
CA VAL A 181 -3.15 18.27 4.32
C VAL A 181 -2.01 17.30 4.71
N GLY A 182 -2.15 16.00 4.43
CA GLY A 182 -1.08 15.00 4.61
C GLY A 182 0.04 15.08 3.57
N ASP A 183 -0.30 15.21 2.29
CA ASP A 183 0.69 15.32 1.21
C ASP A 183 1.49 16.63 1.28
N THR A 184 0.89 17.71 1.79
CA THR A 184 1.56 18.99 2.02
C THR A 184 2.49 18.95 3.22
N ALA A 185 2.07 18.34 4.33
CA ALA A 185 2.94 18.15 5.50
C ALA A 185 4.15 17.27 5.15
N LEU A 186 3.95 16.20 4.37
CA LEU A 186 5.02 15.34 3.89
C LEU A 186 5.95 16.05 2.91
N ALA A 187 5.41 16.83 1.98
CA ALA A 187 6.19 17.62 1.03
C ALA A 187 7.03 18.70 1.74
N VAL A 188 6.48 19.32 2.79
CA VAL A 188 7.19 20.29 3.66
C VAL A 188 8.27 19.59 4.50
N ALA A 189 7.96 18.46 5.14
CA ALA A 189 8.96 17.70 5.89
C ALA A 189 10.11 17.19 4.99
N THR A 190 9.78 16.75 3.77
CA THR A 190 10.77 16.29 2.76
C THR A 190 11.56 17.44 2.16
N SER A 191 11.00 18.66 2.10
CA SER A 191 11.73 19.85 1.63
C SER A 191 12.67 20.41 2.69
N LEU A 192 12.29 20.34 3.97
CA LEU A 192 13.11 20.69 5.13
C LEU A 192 14.29 19.72 5.31
N GLN A 193 14.07 18.43 5.07
CA GLN A 193 15.11 17.40 5.13
C GLN A 193 15.08 16.58 3.83
N LYS A 194 15.75 17.05 2.79
CA LYS A 194 15.88 16.30 1.52
C LYS A 194 16.63 14.99 1.78
N PRO A 195 15.98 13.82 1.66
CA PRO A 195 16.66 12.56 1.92
C PRO A 195 17.72 12.35 0.84
N SER A 196 18.99 12.29 1.24
CA SER A 196 20.05 11.92 0.31
C SER A 196 20.02 10.41 0.08
N LEU A 197 19.90 9.98 -1.17
CA LEU A 197 19.85 8.56 -1.56
C LEU A 197 21.10 7.77 -1.13
N TRP A 198 22.19 8.48 -0.81
CA TRP A 198 23.48 7.91 -0.44
C TRP A 198 23.84 8.15 1.04
N SER A 199 22.90 8.64 1.86
CA SER A 199 23.13 8.74 3.31
C SER A 199 23.39 7.36 3.90
N LYS A 200 24.18 7.30 4.98
CA LYS A 200 24.41 6.07 5.75
C LYS A 200 23.10 5.45 6.25
N SER A 201 22.12 6.27 6.62
CA SER A 201 20.81 5.81 7.14
C SER A 201 19.95 5.22 6.02
N MET A 202 19.96 5.85 4.84
CA MET A 202 19.33 5.31 3.63
C MET A 202 19.99 4.00 3.18
N LEU A 203 21.32 3.90 3.22
CA LEU A 203 22.02 2.65 2.90
C LEU A 203 21.67 1.52 3.90
N LYS A 204 21.60 1.84 5.21
CA LYS A 204 21.11 0.88 6.22
C LYS A 204 19.67 0.46 5.95
N LEU A 205 18.81 1.39 5.55
CA LEU A 205 17.42 1.12 5.18
C LEU A 205 17.36 0.19 3.97
N TYR A 206 18.18 0.44 2.93
CA TYR A 206 18.26 -0.43 1.76
C TYR A 206 18.72 -1.84 2.14
N CYS A 207 19.68 -1.98 3.05
CA CYS A 207 20.08 -3.29 3.55
C CYS A 207 18.93 -4.02 4.29
N CYS A 208 18.17 -3.32 5.15
CA CYS A 208 17.02 -3.92 5.84
C CYS A 208 15.92 -4.33 4.86
N ILE A 209 15.58 -3.45 3.93
CA ILE A 209 14.58 -3.71 2.89
C ILE A 209 15.05 -4.86 1.99
N ALA A 210 16.33 -4.93 1.63
CA ALA A 210 16.87 -6.00 0.80
C ALA A 210 16.65 -7.39 1.40
N VAL A 211 16.75 -7.55 2.73
CA VAL A 211 16.43 -8.82 3.41
C VAL A 211 14.96 -9.19 3.20
N ALA A 212 14.04 -8.21 3.32
CA ALA A 212 12.64 -8.46 3.07
C ALA A 212 12.35 -8.75 1.58
N MET A 213 13.06 -8.10 0.66
CA MET A 213 12.98 -8.34 -0.79
C MET A 213 13.37 -9.77 -1.18
N LEU A 214 14.23 -10.45 -0.40
CA LEU A 214 14.53 -11.86 -0.61
C LEU A 214 13.29 -12.75 -0.55
N ASN A 215 12.23 -12.37 0.20
CA ASN A 215 10.97 -13.11 0.20
C ASN A 215 10.28 -13.10 -1.18
N SER A 216 10.46 -12.02 -1.96
CA SER A 216 10.02 -11.98 -3.35
C SER A 216 10.83 -12.94 -4.22
N CYS A 217 12.16 -13.00 -4.02
CA CYS A 217 13.02 -13.97 -4.69
C CYS A 217 12.65 -15.41 -4.34
N ILE A 218 12.27 -15.71 -3.10
CA ILE A 218 11.80 -17.05 -2.71
C ILE A 218 10.56 -17.42 -3.56
N ASN A 219 9.57 -16.53 -3.60
CA ASN A 219 8.35 -16.76 -4.37
C ASN A 219 8.65 -16.94 -5.88
N GLY A 220 9.58 -16.15 -6.42
CA GLY A 220 10.00 -16.24 -7.81
C GLY A 220 10.73 -17.52 -8.17
N TYR A 221 11.65 -17.96 -7.31
CA TYR A 221 12.38 -19.21 -7.49
C TYR A 221 11.40 -20.39 -7.44
N ASP A 222 10.56 -20.47 -6.40
CA ASP A 222 9.61 -21.56 -6.20
C ASP A 222 8.53 -21.63 -7.29
N GLY A 223 8.06 -20.47 -7.74
CA GLY A 223 7.09 -20.33 -8.82
C GLY A 223 7.66 -20.76 -10.18
N SER A 224 8.94 -20.53 -10.43
CA SER A 224 9.56 -20.86 -11.72
C SER A 224 10.12 -22.29 -11.78
N LEU A 225 10.55 -22.83 -10.63
CA LEU A 225 11.24 -24.12 -10.52
C LEU A 225 10.44 -25.29 -11.13
N MET A 226 9.14 -25.35 -10.84
CA MET A 226 8.29 -26.43 -11.33
C MET A 226 8.01 -26.32 -12.83
N GLY A 227 8.06 -25.12 -13.41
CA GLY A 227 7.99 -24.97 -14.86
C GLY A 227 9.13 -25.73 -15.57
N SER A 228 10.28 -25.90 -14.92
CA SER A 228 11.46 -26.57 -15.49
C SER A 228 11.60 -28.04 -15.06
N ILE A 229 11.49 -28.36 -13.76
CA ILE A 229 11.72 -29.74 -13.27
C ILE A 229 10.78 -30.76 -13.90
N ASN A 230 9.55 -30.36 -14.22
CA ASN A 230 8.57 -31.29 -14.79
C ASN A 230 8.91 -31.75 -16.21
N SER A 231 9.82 -31.07 -16.91
CA SER A 231 10.28 -31.53 -18.21
C SER A 231 11.38 -32.60 -18.12
N TYR A 232 11.90 -32.90 -16.92
CA TYR A 232 12.99 -33.85 -16.73
C TYR A 232 12.52 -35.29 -16.86
N ALA A 233 13.24 -36.09 -17.65
CA ALA A 233 13.01 -37.53 -17.72
C ALA A 233 13.32 -38.21 -16.38
N GLN A 234 14.45 -37.88 -15.77
CA GLN A 234 14.94 -38.45 -14.51
C GLN A 234 13.94 -38.28 -13.35
N TYR A 235 13.26 -37.13 -13.28
CA TYR A 235 12.22 -36.86 -12.30
C TYR A 235 10.96 -37.68 -12.58
N ARG A 236 10.57 -37.77 -13.85
CA ARG A 236 9.38 -38.50 -14.29
C ARG A 236 9.53 -40.00 -14.05
N ASP A 237 10.67 -40.55 -14.42
CA ASP A 237 10.97 -41.97 -14.26
C ASP A 237 11.03 -42.36 -12.78
N TYR A 238 11.62 -41.50 -11.92
CA TYR A 238 11.73 -41.75 -10.49
C TYR A 238 10.37 -41.82 -9.77
N PHE A 239 9.42 -40.96 -10.15
CA PHE A 239 8.09 -40.91 -9.53
C PHE A 239 7.00 -41.66 -10.32
N GLY A 240 7.35 -42.25 -11.47
CA GLY A 240 6.43 -43.03 -12.31
C GLY A 240 5.41 -42.19 -13.08
N PHE A 241 5.80 -41.01 -13.58
CA PHE A 241 4.94 -40.16 -14.40
C PHE A 241 4.99 -40.56 -15.89
N ASP A 242 3.84 -40.91 -16.47
CA ASP A 242 3.73 -41.25 -17.90
C ASP A 242 4.05 -40.04 -18.81
N PRO A 243 4.93 -40.20 -19.83
CA PRO A 243 5.23 -39.24 -20.90
C PRO A 243 4.02 -38.58 -21.58
N ASN A 244 2.99 -39.36 -21.86
CA ASN A 244 1.95 -39.08 -22.86
C ASN A 244 0.57 -38.87 -22.24
N ASN A 245 0.32 -39.45 -21.08
CA ASN A 245 -0.94 -39.27 -20.36
C ASN A 245 -0.81 -38.09 -19.41
N GLY A 246 -1.48 -36.99 -19.76
CA GLY A 246 -1.78 -35.87 -18.86
C GLY A 246 -2.55 -36.35 -17.65
N THR A 247 -1.86 -36.99 -16.71
CA THR A 247 -2.51 -37.69 -15.62
C THR A 247 -2.94 -36.64 -14.60
N PRO A 248 -4.15 -36.73 -14.00
CA PRO A 248 -4.56 -35.86 -12.89
C PRO A 248 -3.54 -35.79 -11.74
N SER A 249 -2.70 -36.83 -11.62
CA SER A 249 -1.57 -36.89 -10.67
C SER A 249 -0.47 -35.86 -10.94
N THR A 250 -0.24 -35.43 -12.19
CA THR A 250 0.69 -34.33 -12.48
C THR A 250 0.07 -32.99 -12.09
N GLY A 251 -1.18 -32.74 -12.50
CA GLY A 251 -1.96 -31.54 -12.15
C GLY A 251 -2.00 -31.24 -10.65
N ILE A 252 -2.26 -32.26 -9.83
CA ILE A 252 -2.29 -32.10 -8.37
C ILE A 252 -0.91 -31.85 -7.77
N VAL A 253 0.18 -32.38 -8.35
CA VAL A 253 1.56 -32.10 -7.91
C VAL A 253 1.96 -30.65 -8.18
N TYR A 254 1.45 -30.05 -9.27
CA TYR A 254 1.60 -28.61 -9.48
C TYR A 254 0.74 -27.84 -8.46
N ALA A 255 -0.53 -28.22 -8.33
CA ALA A 255 -1.51 -27.47 -7.57
C ALA A 255 -1.31 -27.55 -6.05
N ILE A 256 -0.69 -28.60 -5.51
CA ILE A 256 -0.52 -28.81 -4.06
C ILE A 256 0.29 -27.70 -3.40
N TYR A 257 1.24 -27.09 -4.12
CA TYR A 257 1.94 -25.89 -3.65
C TYR A 257 0.96 -24.72 -3.46
N THR A 258 0.09 -24.48 -4.45
CA THR A 258 -0.91 -23.42 -4.37
C THR A 258 -2.02 -23.73 -3.37
N ILE A 259 -2.39 -25.00 -3.18
CA ILE A 259 -3.28 -25.44 -2.08
C ILE A 259 -2.64 -25.11 -0.73
N GLY A 260 -1.35 -25.44 -0.55
CA GLY A 260 -0.59 -25.07 0.65
C GLY A 260 -0.60 -23.56 0.88
N ASN A 261 -0.46 -22.78 -0.19
CA ASN A 261 -0.51 -21.31 -0.14
C ASN A 261 -1.90 -20.78 0.25
N ILE A 262 -2.99 -21.33 -0.31
CA ILE A 262 -4.37 -20.97 0.07
C ILE A 262 -4.62 -21.29 1.55
N VAL A 263 -4.25 -22.48 2.01
CA VAL A 263 -4.41 -22.86 3.43
C VAL A 263 -3.54 -21.97 4.33
N GLY A 264 -2.31 -21.70 3.92
CA GLY A 264 -1.40 -20.80 4.61
C GLY A 264 -1.92 -19.37 4.71
N SER A 265 -2.62 -18.87 3.69
CA SER A 265 -3.15 -17.50 3.67
C SER A 265 -4.14 -17.21 4.80
N PHE A 266 -4.90 -18.21 5.26
CA PHE A 266 -5.80 -18.07 6.42
C PHE A 266 -5.05 -17.89 7.76
N VAL A 267 -3.83 -18.43 7.85
CA VAL A 267 -2.98 -18.36 9.05
C VAL A 267 -1.93 -17.24 8.94
N ALA A 268 -1.65 -16.78 7.72
CA ALA A 268 -0.61 -15.78 7.44
C ALA A 268 -0.83 -14.47 8.18
N GLY A 269 -2.06 -13.93 8.22
CA GLY A 269 -2.35 -12.70 8.98
C GLY A 269 -1.94 -12.82 10.45
N PRO A 270 -2.55 -13.73 11.22
CA PRO A 270 -2.17 -13.97 12.62
C PRO A 270 -0.68 -14.30 12.81
N ALA A 271 -0.09 -15.12 11.94
CA ALA A 271 1.31 -15.52 12.06
C ALA A 271 2.27 -14.33 11.86
N THR A 272 1.92 -13.39 10.97
CA THR A 272 2.72 -12.19 10.71
C THR A 272 2.52 -11.08 11.75
N ASP A 273 1.37 -11.06 12.44
CA ASP A 273 1.08 -10.09 13.49
C ASP A 273 1.49 -10.55 14.90
N PHE A 274 1.61 -11.86 15.15
CA PHE A 274 1.81 -12.44 16.49
C PHE A 274 3.02 -11.90 17.25
N LYS A 275 4.18 -11.77 16.59
CA LYS A 275 5.45 -11.31 17.19
C LYS A 275 6.24 -10.35 16.30
N GLY A 276 5.53 -9.69 15.39
CA GLY A 276 6.10 -8.73 14.45
C GLY A 276 6.41 -9.32 13.09
N ARG A 277 6.64 -8.42 12.14
CA ARG A 277 6.88 -8.74 10.73
C ARG A 277 8.16 -9.56 10.57
N ARG A 278 9.19 -9.29 11.37
CA ARG A 278 10.45 -10.04 11.34
C ARG A 278 10.22 -11.53 11.66
N VAL A 279 9.41 -11.81 12.68
CA VAL A 279 9.12 -13.19 13.10
C VAL A 279 8.21 -13.86 12.08
N GLY A 280 7.28 -13.11 11.46
CA GLY A 280 6.51 -13.60 10.32
C GLY A 280 7.39 -14.08 9.17
N MET A 281 8.36 -13.27 8.73
CA MET A 281 9.32 -13.63 7.67
C MET A 281 10.18 -14.85 8.06
N ALA A 282 10.61 -14.93 9.33
CA ALA A 282 11.38 -16.06 9.83
C ALA A 282 10.55 -17.35 9.87
N LEU A 283 9.30 -17.30 10.36
CA LEU A 283 8.41 -18.45 10.40
C LEU A 283 8.11 -18.98 9.00
N GLY A 284 7.80 -18.09 8.05
CA GLY A 284 7.59 -18.47 6.65
C GLY A 284 8.82 -19.16 6.07
N SER A 285 10.00 -18.55 6.23
CA SER A 285 11.28 -19.11 5.76
C SER A 285 11.62 -20.46 6.40
N PHE A 286 11.30 -20.65 7.69
CA PHE A 286 11.47 -21.93 8.38
C PHE A 286 10.61 -23.03 7.77
N PHE A 287 9.33 -22.78 7.51
CA PHE A 287 8.46 -23.75 6.85
C PHE A 287 8.90 -24.05 5.43
N ILE A 288 9.42 -23.05 4.70
CA ILE A 288 9.96 -23.26 3.35
C ILE A 288 11.15 -24.21 3.40
N ILE A 289 12.12 -23.98 4.29
CA ILE A 289 13.28 -24.88 4.46
C ILE A 289 12.84 -26.30 4.85
N LEU A 290 11.89 -26.42 5.79
CA LEU A 290 11.36 -27.71 6.19
C LEU A 290 10.71 -28.44 5.00
N GLY A 291 9.88 -27.73 4.22
CA GLY A 291 9.26 -28.24 3.00
C GLY A 291 10.31 -28.68 1.97
N THR A 292 11.37 -27.90 1.78
CA THR A 292 12.49 -28.23 0.89
C THR A 292 13.24 -29.48 1.34
N ILE A 293 13.53 -29.63 2.64
CA ILE A 293 14.21 -30.83 3.18
C ILE A 293 13.36 -32.07 2.91
N VAL A 294 12.06 -32.02 3.20
CA VAL A 294 11.13 -33.12 2.95
C VAL A 294 11.07 -33.43 1.44
N GLN A 295 10.98 -32.41 0.59
CA GLN A 295 10.89 -32.57 -0.85
C GLN A 295 12.17 -33.15 -1.47
N ALA A 296 13.35 -32.71 -1.00
CA ALA A 296 14.63 -33.15 -1.52
C ALA A 296 15.02 -34.58 -1.07
N THR A 297 14.54 -35.01 0.09
CA THR A 297 14.85 -36.33 0.69
C THR A 297 13.81 -37.40 0.42
N CYS A 298 12.68 -37.06 -0.22
CA CYS A 298 11.59 -38.00 -0.43
C CYS A 298 11.94 -39.15 -1.41
N HIS A 299 11.31 -40.31 -1.15
CA HIS A 299 11.42 -41.52 -1.97
C HIS A 299 10.13 -41.88 -2.69
N ASN A 300 9.03 -41.20 -2.37
CA ASN A 300 7.71 -41.43 -2.95
C ASN A 300 7.03 -40.10 -3.30
N ILE A 301 6.07 -40.17 -4.21
CA ILE A 301 5.32 -38.99 -4.67
C ILE A 301 4.54 -38.31 -3.53
N GLY A 302 4.04 -39.08 -2.57
CA GLY A 302 3.31 -38.55 -1.40
C GLY A 302 4.20 -37.67 -0.52
N GLY A 303 5.45 -38.08 -0.26
CA GLY A 303 6.44 -37.28 0.45
C GLY A 303 6.82 -36.01 -0.31
N PHE A 304 6.96 -36.10 -1.63
CA PHE A 304 7.19 -34.93 -2.49
C PHE A 304 6.03 -33.92 -2.40
N MET A 305 4.79 -34.40 -2.50
CA MET A 305 3.59 -33.58 -2.37
C MET A 305 3.45 -32.96 -0.97
N GLY A 306 3.75 -33.71 0.09
CA GLY A 306 3.77 -33.21 1.46
C GLY A 306 4.79 -32.09 1.65
N GLY A 307 6.01 -32.26 1.12
CA GLY A 307 7.04 -31.22 1.13
C GLY A 307 6.58 -29.95 0.41
N ARG A 308 5.96 -30.09 -0.77
CA ARG A 308 5.42 -28.94 -1.52
C ARG A 308 4.25 -28.24 -0.82
N PHE A 309 3.39 -28.97 -0.12
CA PHE A 309 2.32 -28.37 0.69
C PHE A 309 2.89 -27.51 1.81
N ILE A 310 3.85 -28.04 2.58
CA ILE A 310 4.51 -27.32 3.68
C ILE A 310 5.26 -26.09 3.15
N LEU A 311 5.94 -26.25 2.00
CA LEU A 311 6.63 -25.16 1.34
C LEU A 311 5.65 -24.06 0.92
N GLY A 312 4.54 -24.41 0.26
CA GLY A 312 3.49 -23.45 -0.12
C GLY A 312 2.86 -22.73 1.07
N PHE A 313 2.65 -23.45 2.18
CA PHE A 313 2.19 -22.87 3.44
C PHE A 313 3.17 -21.82 3.98
N GLY A 314 4.47 -22.10 3.94
CA GLY A 314 5.51 -21.14 4.35
C GLY A 314 5.58 -19.92 3.44
N VAL A 315 5.47 -20.11 2.12
CA VAL A 315 5.44 -19.01 1.14
C VAL A 315 4.26 -18.08 1.40
N ALA A 316 3.08 -18.58 1.78
CA ALA A 316 1.93 -17.71 2.11
C ALA A 316 2.25 -16.71 3.23
N ILE A 317 2.92 -17.19 4.28
CA ILE A 317 3.33 -16.37 5.43
C ILE A 317 4.39 -15.36 4.99
N SER A 318 5.43 -15.80 4.27
CA SER A 318 6.51 -14.93 3.77
C SER A 318 6.00 -13.87 2.78
N ALA A 319 5.10 -14.24 1.87
CA ALA A 319 4.50 -13.36 0.87
C ALA A 319 3.51 -12.35 1.47
N THR A 320 3.04 -12.58 2.70
CA THR A 320 2.26 -11.59 3.46
C THR A 320 3.18 -10.68 4.29
N ALA A 321 4.19 -11.26 4.95
CA ALA A 321 5.11 -10.52 5.82
C ALA A 321 6.04 -9.58 5.06
N GLY A 322 6.65 -10.06 3.97
CA GLY A 322 7.65 -9.35 3.19
C GLY A 322 7.18 -7.99 2.66
N PRO A 323 6.10 -7.92 1.85
CA PRO A 323 5.64 -6.65 1.29
C PRO A 323 5.05 -5.72 2.37
N ALA A 324 4.45 -6.26 3.44
CA ALA A 324 4.02 -5.45 4.57
C ALA A 324 5.22 -4.78 5.26
N TYR A 325 6.29 -5.53 5.53
CA TYR A 325 7.52 -4.99 6.10
C TYR A 325 8.16 -3.92 5.20
N VAL A 326 8.27 -4.18 3.88
CA VAL A 326 8.82 -3.20 2.93
C VAL A 326 8.00 -1.91 2.93
N SER A 327 6.67 -1.99 2.93
CA SER A 327 5.83 -0.80 2.87
C SER A 327 5.81 -0.02 4.19
N GLU A 328 5.94 -0.69 5.34
CA GLU A 328 5.99 -0.08 6.68
C GLU A 328 7.38 0.50 7.01
N MET A 329 8.46 -0.06 6.46
CA MET A 329 9.84 0.42 6.65
C MET A 329 10.28 1.45 5.60
N ALA A 330 9.66 1.48 4.41
CA ALA A 330 10.12 2.35 3.34
C ALA A 330 9.85 3.83 3.65
N HIS A 331 10.88 4.64 3.39
CA HIS A 331 10.83 6.10 3.53
C HIS A 331 9.66 6.67 2.69
N PRO A 332 8.83 7.56 3.23
CA PRO A 332 7.59 8.05 2.59
C PRO A 332 7.79 8.50 1.14
N ALA A 333 8.83 9.30 0.90
CA ALA A 333 9.18 9.84 -0.41
C ALA A 333 9.39 8.76 -1.50
N TYR A 334 9.82 7.55 -1.12
CA TYR A 334 10.15 6.46 -2.05
C TYR A 334 9.31 5.20 -1.82
N ARG A 335 8.33 5.22 -0.91
CA ARG A 335 7.54 4.07 -0.49
C ARG A 335 6.87 3.34 -1.65
N GLY A 336 6.28 4.09 -2.59
CA GLY A 336 5.65 3.54 -3.79
C GLY A 336 6.65 2.82 -4.70
N ALA A 337 7.80 3.44 -4.99
CA ALA A 337 8.84 2.86 -5.83
C ALA A 337 9.48 1.62 -5.18
N MET A 338 9.76 1.66 -3.87
CA MET A 338 10.30 0.52 -3.12
C MET A 338 9.31 -0.64 -3.07
N THR A 339 8.02 -0.37 -2.84
CA THR A 339 6.99 -1.42 -2.86
C THR A 339 6.81 -2.01 -4.26
N GLY A 340 6.89 -1.20 -5.32
CA GLY A 340 6.89 -1.69 -6.70
C GLY A 340 8.10 -2.56 -7.04
N LEU A 341 9.28 -2.18 -6.54
CA LEU A 341 10.53 -2.95 -6.71
C LEU A 341 10.43 -4.37 -6.11
N TYR A 342 9.65 -4.55 -5.05
CA TYR A 342 9.39 -5.88 -4.47
C TYR A 342 8.84 -6.87 -5.50
N ASN A 343 7.83 -6.48 -6.29
CA ASN A 343 7.29 -7.37 -7.31
C ASN A 343 8.25 -7.58 -8.49
N VAL A 344 9.07 -6.58 -8.83
CA VAL A 344 10.08 -6.71 -9.88
C VAL A 344 11.16 -7.73 -9.48
N LEU A 345 11.52 -7.79 -8.19
CA LEU A 345 12.50 -8.73 -7.66
C LEU A 345 12.01 -10.19 -7.62
N TRP A 346 10.74 -10.45 -7.94
CA TRP A 346 10.27 -11.81 -8.19
C TRP A 346 11.12 -12.50 -9.27
N PHE A 347 11.44 -11.80 -10.35
CA PHE A 347 12.32 -12.34 -11.39
C PHE A 347 13.77 -12.56 -10.92
N GLY A 348 14.20 -11.88 -9.86
CA GLY A 348 15.49 -12.14 -9.20
C GLY A 348 15.60 -13.57 -8.68
N GLY A 349 14.48 -14.17 -8.27
CA GLY A 349 14.37 -15.59 -7.97
C GLY A 349 14.03 -16.46 -9.18
N GLY A 350 13.17 -15.98 -10.08
CA GLY A 350 12.72 -16.76 -11.24
C GLY A 350 13.83 -17.06 -12.27
N ILE A 351 14.77 -16.14 -12.46
CA ILE A 351 15.94 -16.32 -13.34
C ILE A 351 16.81 -17.50 -12.85
N PRO A 352 17.35 -17.51 -11.61
CA PRO A 352 18.07 -18.69 -11.12
C PRO A 352 17.17 -19.92 -11.07
N GLY A 353 15.87 -19.75 -10.77
CA GLY A 353 14.87 -20.83 -10.76
C GLY A 353 14.63 -21.51 -12.11
N THR A 354 15.12 -20.95 -13.23
CA THR A 354 15.02 -21.55 -14.57
C THR A 354 16.38 -21.93 -15.15
N PHE A 355 17.41 -21.09 -14.97
CA PHE A 355 18.76 -21.40 -15.48
C PHE A 355 19.46 -22.52 -14.71
N ILE A 356 19.22 -22.65 -13.40
CA ILE A 356 19.80 -23.74 -12.62
C ILE A 356 19.19 -25.07 -13.09
N PRO A 357 17.86 -25.22 -13.19
CA PRO A 357 17.28 -26.39 -13.82
C PRO A 357 17.74 -26.67 -15.24
N TRP A 358 17.98 -25.63 -16.05
CA TRP A 358 18.53 -25.85 -17.39
C TRP A 358 19.87 -26.61 -17.33
N ARG A 359 20.79 -26.20 -16.45
CA ARG A 359 22.08 -26.89 -16.28
C ARG A 359 21.98 -28.24 -15.60
N THR A 360 21.19 -28.35 -14.54
CA THR A 360 21.09 -29.61 -13.79
C THR A 360 20.29 -30.68 -14.53
N SER A 361 19.51 -30.33 -15.55
CA SER A 361 18.82 -31.30 -16.42
C SER A 361 19.79 -32.24 -17.17
N GLN A 362 21.03 -31.78 -17.37
CA GLN A 362 22.10 -32.52 -18.03
C GLN A 362 22.82 -33.50 -17.10
N ILE A 363 22.53 -33.46 -15.80
CA ILE A 363 23.11 -34.37 -14.80
C ILE A 363 22.33 -35.69 -14.85
N GLU A 364 23.04 -36.81 -14.85
CA GLU A 364 22.42 -38.12 -14.78
C GLU A 364 21.96 -38.48 -13.36
N GLY A 365 20.85 -39.21 -13.25
CA GLY A 365 20.30 -39.68 -11.98
C GLY A 365 19.47 -38.64 -11.21
N THR A 366 19.20 -38.95 -9.94
CA THR A 366 18.26 -38.19 -9.09
C THR A 366 18.77 -36.82 -8.66
N MET A 367 20.07 -36.57 -8.75
CA MET A 367 20.65 -35.28 -8.38
C MET A 367 20.26 -34.16 -9.35
N SER A 368 19.87 -34.50 -10.58
CA SER A 368 19.33 -33.56 -11.57
C SER A 368 18.24 -32.66 -11.01
N TRP A 369 17.20 -33.26 -10.39
CA TRP A 369 16.06 -32.53 -9.86
C TRP A 369 16.20 -32.20 -8.36
N ARG A 370 17.03 -32.92 -7.61
CA ARG A 370 17.26 -32.63 -6.18
C ARG A 370 18.12 -31.40 -5.94
N ILE A 371 19.14 -31.13 -6.77
CA ILE A 371 20.01 -29.95 -6.61
C ILE A 371 19.20 -28.64 -6.70
N PRO A 372 18.36 -28.42 -7.74
CA PRO A 372 17.52 -27.22 -7.81
C PRO A 372 16.55 -27.07 -6.63
N ILE A 373 16.04 -28.18 -6.08
CA ILE A 373 15.20 -28.17 -4.88
C ILE A 373 16.01 -27.74 -3.66
N TRP A 374 17.20 -28.32 -3.42
CA TRP A 374 18.06 -27.91 -2.31
C TRP A 374 18.40 -26.41 -2.33
N LEU A 375 18.55 -25.83 -3.53
CA LEU A 375 18.84 -24.41 -3.69
C LEU A 375 17.66 -23.48 -3.33
N GLN A 376 16.43 -24.00 -3.19
CA GLN A 376 15.31 -23.23 -2.61
C GLN A 376 15.62 -22.75 -1.18
N MET A 377 16.49 -23.47 -0.45
CA MET A 377 16.90 -23.06 0.89
C MET A 377 17.84 -21.86 0.91
N VAL A 378 18.45 -21.47 -0.22
CA VAL A 378 19.44 -20.39 -0.23
C VAL A 378 18.79 -19.06 0.18
N PHE A 379 17.74 -18.64 -0.52
CA PHE A 379 17.07 -17.36 -0.20
C PHE A 379 16.38 -17.41 1.16
N SER A 380 15.67 -18.50 1.47
CA SER A 380 15.00 -18.69 2.77
C SER A 380 15.99 -18.76 3.94
N GLY A 381 17.15 -19.38 3.74
CA GLY A 381 18.24 -19.44 4.70
C GLY A 381 18.88 -18.08 4.93
N LEU A 382 19.11 -17.30 3.86
CA LEU A 382 19.59 -15.92 3.98
C LEU A 382 18.59 -15.07 4.79
N VAL A 383 17.29 -15.21 4.54
CA VAL A 383 16.25 -14.53 5.35
C VAL A 383 16.37 -14.95 6.82
N LEU A 384 16.42 -16.24 7.15
CA LEU A 384 16.56 -16.69 8.54
C LEU A 384 17.83 -16.17 9.24
N VAL A 385 18.94 -16.11 8.51
CA VAL A 385 20.23 -15.63 9.05
C VAL A 385 20.21 -14.11 9.26
N PHE A 386 19.63 -13.34 8.34
CA PHE A 386 19.69 -11.88 8.38
C PHE A 386 18.51 -11.21 9.10
N VAL A 387 17.36 -11.88 9.21
CA VAL A 387 16.18 -11.35 9.92
C VAL A 387 16.44 -10.93 11.38
N PRO A 388 17.27 -11.61 12.18
CA PRO A 388 17.59 -11.15 13.53
C PRO A 388 18.32 -9.80 13.57
N PHE A 389 18.99 -9.41 12.48
CA PHE A 389 19.78 -8.18 12.39
C PHE A 389 19.01 -6.99 11.83
N VAL A 390 17.79 -7.19 11.32
CA VAL A 390 16.95 -6.09 10.83
C VAL A 390 16.06 -5.56 11.94
N ALA A 391 15.74 -4.26 11.88
CA ALA A 391 14.80 -3.64 12.80
C ALA A 391 13.38 -4.17 12.59
N GLU A 392 12.55 -4.10 13.63
CA GLU A 392 11.13 -4.41 13.50
C GLU A 392 10.36 -3.22 12.91
N SER A 393 9.21 -3.49 12.30
CA SER A 393 8.35 -2.44 11.73
C SER A 393 7.94 -1.40 12.79
N PRO A 394 8.13 -0.08 12.53
CA PRO A 394 7.72 0.97 13.46
C PRO A 394 6.20 0.95 13.69
N ARG A 395 5.41 0.63 12.66
CA ARG A 395 3.95 0.52 12.77
C ARG A 395 3.53 -0.62 13.69
N TRP A 396 4.20 -1.77 13.60
CA TRP A 396 3.95 -2.88 14.53
C TRP A 396 4.38 -2.54 15.96
N LEU A 397 5.50 -1.82 16.14
CA LEU A 397 5.94 -1.39 17.47
C LEU A 397 4.92 -0.45 18.13
N ILE A 398 4.36 0.51 17.39
CA ILE A 398 3.32 1.42 17.88
C ILE A 398 2.04 0.64 18.25
N SER A 399 1.64 -0.35 17.45
CA SER A 399 0.45 -1.17 17.75
C SER A 399 0.60 -2.08 18.98
N GLN A 400 1.84 -2.29 19.44
CA GLN A 400 2.18 -3.01 20.68
C GLN A 400 2.51 -2.06 21.85
N ASP A 401 2.11 -0.79 21.76
CA ASP A 401 2.39 0.26 22.75
C ASP A 401 3.90 0.52 22.99
N LYS A 402 4.78 0.15 22.04
CA LYS A 402 6.24 0.35 22.11
C LYS A 402 6.69 1.61 21.37
N HIS A 403 6.16 2.74 21.79
CA HIS A 403 6.36 4.06 21.19
C HIS A 403 7.84 4.48 21.07
N ASP A 404 8.62 4.35 22.14
CA ASP A 404 10.03 4.77 22.15
C ASP A 404 10.89 3.98 21.16
N ALA A 405 10.62 2.67 21.05
CA ALA A 405 11.31 1.81 20.10
C ALA A 405 10.94 2.17 18.65
N ALA A 406 9.67 2.50 18.39
CA ALA A 406 9.23 2.93 17.07
C ALA A 406 9.89 4.26 16.65
N LEU A 407 9.93 5.25 17.54
CA LEU A 407 10.62 6.52 17.31
C LEU A 407 12.11 6.33 17.05
N GLN A 408 12.76 5.41 17.77
CA GLN A 408 14.17 5.11 17.55
C GLN A 408 14.41 4.48 16.17
N VAL A 409 13.56 3.55 15.75
CA VAL A 409 13.64 2.98 14.39
C VAL A 409 13.45 4.08 13.34
N LEU A 410 12.43 4.93 13.46
CA LEU A 410 12.22 6.03 12.51
C LEU A 410 13.42 7.00 12.49
N ALA A 411 13.99 7.33 13.64
CA ALA A 411 15.20 8.15 13.73
C ALA A 411 16.39 7.50 13.02
N ASP A 412 16.67 6.23 13.28
CA ASP A 412 17.83 5.51 12.74
C ASP A 412 17.78 5.33 11.22
N TYR A 413 16.60 5.19 10.64
CA TYR A 413 16.43 4.91 9.20
C TYR A 413 15.95 6.10 8.37
N HIS A 414 15.13 7.01 8.93
CA HIS A 414 14.55 8.15 8.21
C HIS A 414 15.09 9.51 8.69
N GLY A 415 15.44 9.63 9.97
CA GLY A 415 15.88 10.90 10.59
C GLY A 415 17.39 11.10 10.71
N ASP A 416 18.21 10.26 10.08
CA ASP A 416 19.69 10.27 10.22
C ASP A 416 20.20 10.17 11.67
N GLY A 417 19.43 9.51 12.54
CA GLY A 417 19.69 9.36 13.97
C GLY A 417 19.03 10.43 14.85
N ASP A 418 18.39 11.44 14.26
CA ASP A 418 17.64 12.46 15.00
C ASP A 418 16.17 12.04 15.18
N ARG A 419 15.75 11.98 16.44
CA ARG A 419 14.36 11.67 16.83
C ARG A 419 13.42 12.85 16.61
N ASN A 420 13.94 14.07 16.63
CA ASN A 420 13.16 15.29 16.49
C ASN A 420 13.10 15.79 15.06
N ALA A 421 13.72 15.05 14.13
CA ALA A 421 13.62 15.29 12.70
C ALA A 421 12.14 15.48 12.29
N PRO A 422 11.80 16.54 11.53
CA PRO A 422 10.41 16.84 11.14
C PRO A 422 9.72 15.65 10.47
N ILE A 423 10.45 14.89 9.64
CA ILE A 423 9.94 13.71 8.95
C ILE A 423 9.59 12.58 9.92
N VAL A 424 10.41 12.35 10.95
CA VAL A 424 10.21 11.30 11.96
C VAL A 424 9.00 11.60 12.82
N GLN A 425 8.87 12.86 13.28
CA GLN A 425 7.75 13.29 14.11
C GLN A 425 6.44 13.30 13.34
N LEU A 426 6.46 13.70 12.06
CA LEU A 426 5.32 13.62 11.18
C LEU A 426 4.86 12.17 11.00
N GLU A 427 5.75 11.28 10.57
CA GLU A 427 5.42 9.86 10.38
C GLU A 427 4.92 9.19 11.65
N TYR A 428 5.56 9.46 12.78
CA TYR A 428 5.15 8.92 14.07
C TYR A 428 3.72 9.36 14.43
N ARG A 429 3.40 10.64 14.23
CA ARG A 429 2.06 11.19 14.47
C ARG A 429 1.02 10.57 13.53
N GLU A 430 1.32 10.50 12.23
CA GLU A 430 0.45 9.87 11.23
C GLU A 430 0.17 8.40 11.57
N MET A 431 1.19 7.64 12.00
CA MET A 431 1.01 6.23 12.39
C MET A 431 0.17 6.08 13.66
N ILE A 432 0.33 6.95 14.66
CA ILE A 432 -0.51 6.91 15.88
C ILE A 432 -1.94 7.27 15.56
N GLU A 433 -2.16 8.35 14.80
CA GLU A 433 -3.48 8.80 14.40
C GLU A 433 -4.21 7.68 13.66
N ASP A 434 -3.53 7.06 12.69
CA ASP A 434 -4.06 5.92 11.94
C ASP A 434 -4.44 4.72 12.83
N ILE A 435 -3.54 4.31 13.72
CA ILE A 435 -3.79 3.18 14.63
C ILE A 435 -4.91 3.51 15.62
N SER A 436 -5.05 4.78 16.02
CA SER A 436 -6.10 5.23 16.93
C SER A 436 -7.49 5.30 16.26
N GLN A 437 -7.54 5.74 14.99
CA GLN A 437 -8.79 5.86 14.21
C GLN A 437 -9.30 4.51 13.71
N THR A 438 -8.39 3.67 13.20
CA THR A 438 -8.70 2.30 12.78
C THR A 438 -9.03 1.40 13.98
N GLY A 439 -8.62 1.84 15.18
CA GLY A 439 -8.48 0.99 16.35
C GLY A 439 -7.41 -0.08 16.09
N SER A 440 -6.85 -0.65 17.16
CA SER A 440 -6.42 -2.05 17.05
C SER A 440 -7.68 -2.81 16.69
N ASP A 441 -7.94 -3.04 15.39
CA ASP A 441 -9.11 -3.77 14.98
C ASP A 441 -8.85 -5.23 15.34
N LYS A 442 -9.11 -5.55 16.62
CA LYS A 442 -8.81 -6.85 17.25
C LYS A 442 -9.56 -8.01 16.60
N ARG A 443 -10.41 -7.73 15.61
CA ARG A 443 -11.13 -8.70 14.80
C ARG A 443 -10.48 -8.80 13.42
N TRP A 444 -9.37 -9.53 13.36
CA TRP A 444 -8.65 -9.89 12.13
C TRP A 444 -9.52 -10.53 11.03
N TRP A 445 -10.71 -11.05 11.37
CA TRP A 445 -11.69 -11.62 10.42
C TRP A 445 -12.80 -10.65 9.97
N ASP A 446 -12.85 -9.41 10.43
CA ASP A 446 -13.96 -8.53 10.07
C ASP A 446 -13.72 -7.79 8.74
N TYR A 447 -14.08 -8.44 7.64
CA TYR A 447 -14.02 -7.90 6.28
C TYR A 447 -15.28 -7.11 5.89
N ARG A 448 -16.25 -6.91 6.80
CA ARG A 448 -17.52 -6.23 6.47
C ARG A 448 -17.29 -4.80 5.99
N GLU A 449 -16.27 -4.15 6.53
CA GLU A 449 -15.85 -2.80 6.16
C GLU A 449 -15.61 -2.64 4.65
N LEU A 450 -15.04 -3.66 3.99
CA LEU A 450 -14.78 -3.67 2.54
C LEU A 450 -16.06 -3.73 1.69
N PHE A 451 -17.22 -3.98 2.30
CA PHE A 451 -18.49 -4.15 1.61
C PHE A 451 -19.62 -3.28 2.19
N ASN A 452 -19.31 -2.31 3.05
CA ASN A 452 -20.33 -1.53 3.75
C ASN A 452 -21.03 -0.51 2.82
N THR A 453 -20.28 0.32 2.09
CA THR A 453 -20.83 1.40 1.26
C THR A 453 -20.70 1.13 -0.23
N ARG A 454 -21.49 1.81 -1.08
CA ARG A 454 -21.41 1.69 -2.55
C ARG A 454 -20.00 1.97 -3.08
N GLU A 455 -19.36 3.01 -2.56
CA GLU A 455 -18.00 3.39 -2.93
C GLU A 455 -17.00 2.30 -2.57
N VAL A 456 -17.02 1.81 -1.33
CA VAL A 456 -16.06 0.82 -0.86
C VAL A 456 -16.28 -0.52 -1.55
N ARG A 457 -17.54 -0.90 -1.85
CA ARG A 457 -17.84 -2.07 -2.70
C ARG A 457 -17.23 -1.96 -4.09
N TYR A 458 -17.27 -0.78 -4.70
CA TYR A 458 -16.67 -0.56 -6.01
C TYR A 458 -15.14 -0.67 -5.96
N ARG A 459 -14.50 -0.08 -4.95
CA ARG A 459 -13.05 -0.23 -4.70
C ARG A 459 -12.66 -1.71 -4.48
N SER A 460 -13.37 -2.41 -3.61
CA SER A 460 -13.15 -3.83 -3.33
C SER A 460 -13.36 -4.71 -4.56
N MET A 461 -14.35 -4.39 -5.40
CA MET A 461 -14.56 -5.07 -6.68
C MET A 461 -13.36 -4.88 -7.60
N LEU A 462 -12.80 -3.66 -7.73
CA LEU A 462 -11.60 -3.41 -8.55
C LEU A 462 -10.39 -4.19 -8.03
N VAL A 463 -10.22 -4.29 -6.71
CA VAL A 463 -9.15 -5.09 -6.09
C VAL A 463 -9.29 -6.57 -6.44
N ILE A 464 -10.50 -7.13 -6.33
CA ILE A 464 -10.76 -8.54 -6.68
C ILE A 464 -10.54 -8.77 -8.19
N ILE A 465 -11.03 -7.87 -9.05
CA ILE A 465 -10.82 -7.98 -10.49
C ILE A 465 -9.33 -7.92 -10.81
N MET A 466 -8.57 -7.03 -10.18
CA MET A 466 -7.13 -6.92 -10.37
C MET A 466 -6.39 -8.20 -9.95
N ALA A 467 -6.77 -8.81 -8.83
CA ALA A 467 -6.21 -10.09 -8.37
C ALA A 467 -6.43 -11.22 -9.39
N LEU A 468 -7.66 -11.33 -9.92
CA LEU A 468 -8.04 -12.37 -10.87
C LEU A 468 -7.38 -12.15 -12.24
N PHE A 469 -7.52 -10.96 -12.81
CA PHE A 469 -6.97 -10.64 -14.13
C PHE A 469 -5.44 -10.68 -14.13
N GLY A 470 -4.80 -10.18 -13.06
CA GLY A 470 -3.34 -10.25 -12.92
C GLY A 470 -2.77 -11.65 -13.05
N GLN A 471 -3.54 -12.69 -12.73
CA GLN A 471 -3.14 -14.09 -12.93
C GLN A 471 -3.74 -14.72 -14.20
N TRP A 472 -4.83 -14.18 -14.77
CA TRP A 472 -5.53 -14.81 -15.89
C TRP A 472 -5.24 -14.20 -17.27
N THR A 473 -4.43 -13.14 -17.36
CA THR A 473 -3.89 -12.60 -18.63
C THR A 473 -2.82 -13.51 -19.29
N GLY A 474 -2.91 -14.83 -19.12
CA GLY A 474 -2.07 -15.81 -19.81
C GLY A 474 -0.65 -16.04 -19.25
N ASN A 475 -0.25 -15.36 -18.17
CA ASN A 475 1.09 -15.52 -17.58
C ASN A 475 1.31 -16.91 -16.93
N GLY A 476 0.26 -17.51 -16.35
CA GLY A 476 0.30 -18.85 -15.77
C GLY A 476 0.76 -19.93 -16.77
N PRO A 477 0.04 -20.13 -17.89
CA PRO A 477 0.44 -21.00 -18.99
C PRO A 477 1.87 -20.78 -19.47
N VAL A 478 2.23 -19.52 -19.74
CA VAL A 478 3.54 -19.15 -20.27
C VAL A 478 4.65 -19.37 -19.25
N SER A 479 4.34 -19.48 -17.95
CA SER A 479 5.34 -19.77 -16.92
C SER A 479 5.48 -21.27 -16.68
N TYR A 480 4.38 -21.95 -16.34
CA TYR A 480 4.38 -23.35 -15.91
C TYR A 480 4.38 -24.36 -17.06
N TYR A 481 3.82 -23.99 -18.20
CA TYR A 481 3.63 -24.86 -19.35
C TYR A 481 4.45 -24.41 -20.58
N TYR A 482 5.46 -23.56 -20.36
CA TYR A 482 6.33 -23.05 -21.41
C TYR A 482 6.99 -24.16 -22.26
N PRO A 483 7.57 -25.22 -21.66
CA PRO A 483 8.15 -26.31 -22.46
C PRO A 483 7.11 -27.00 -23.35
N GLN A 484 5.88 -27.18 -22.86
CA GLN A 484 4.76 -27.76 -23.61
C GLN A 484 4.32 -26.84 -24.75
N MET A 485 4.29 -25.52 -24.52
CA MET A 485 4.00 -24.53 -25.58
C MET A 485 5.07 -24.55 -26.68
N LEU A 486 6.34 -24.71 -26.32
CA LEU A 486 7.45 -24.85 -27.27
C LEU A 486 7.43 -26.18 -28.03
N ARG A 487 7.01 -27.28 -27.38
CA ARG A 487 6.72 -28.54 -28.08
C ARG A 487 5.60 -28.38 -29.07
N GLY A 488 4.54 -27.66 -28.70
CA GLY A 488 3.50 -27.23 -29.62
C GLY A 488 4.08 -26.47 -30.82
N ALA A 489 5.10 -25.63 -30.63
CA ALA A 489 5.80 -24.93 -31.71
C ALA A 489 6.74 -25.81 -32.56
N GLY A 490 6.86 -27.11 -32.26
CA GLY A 490 7.76 -28.05 -32.94
C GLY A 490 9.21 -28.05 -32.42
N ILE A 491 9.50 -27.37 -31.30
CA ILE A 491 10.78 -27.55 -30.59
C ILE A 491 10.62 -28.72 -29.64
N THR A 492 11.20 -29.86 -29.96
CA THR A 492 11.11 -31.07 -29.12
C THR A 492 12.30 -31.23 -28.18
N ASP A 493 13.44 -30.59 -28.47
CA ASP A 493 14.64 -30.66 -27.62
C ASP A 493 14.42 -30.00 -26.25
N ASN A 494 14.55 -30.80 -25.19
CA ASN A 494 14.33 -30.36 -23.81
C ASN A 494 15.36 -29.34 -23.34
N ASN A 495 16.63 -29.50 -23.76
CA ASN A 495 17.69 -28.57 -23.38
C ASN A 495 17.43 -27.17 -23.97
N THR A 496 17.01 -27.11 -25.23
CA THR A 496 16.59 -25.85 -25.88
C THR A 496 15.34 -25.26 -25.22
N GLN A 497 14.34 -26.08 -24.88
CA GLN A 497 13.12 -25.61 -24.18
C GLN A 497 13.44 -24.92 -22.85
N LEU A 498 14.28 -25.55 -22.03
CA LEU A 498 14.69 -25.02 -20.72
C LEU A 498 15.53 -23.75 -20.85
N MET A 499 16.44 -23.70 -21.84
CA MET A 499 17.21 -22.49 -22.14
C MET A 499 16.30 -21.31 -22.51
N LEU A 500 15.33 -21.54 -23.40
CA LEU A 500 14.37 -20.52 -23.83
C LEU A 500 13.47 -20.05 -22.68
N GLN A 501 13.09 -20.95 -21.78
CA GLN A 501 12.35 -20.60 -20.56
C GLN A 501 13.17 -19.67 -19.64
N GLY A 502 14.47 -19.92 -19.50
CA GLY A 502 15.38 -19.03 -18.78
C GLY A 502 15.47 -17.64 -19.42
N VAL A 503 15.63 -17.60 -20.75
CA VAL A 503 15.64 -16.33 -21.50
C VAL A 503 14.30 -15.59 -21.36
N GLN A 504 13.18 -16.32 -21.27
CA GLN A 504 11.84 -15.74 -21.12
C GLN A 504 11.74 -14.94 -19.82
N ASN A 505 12.25 -15.49 -18.72
CA ASN A 505 12.31 -14.79 -17.43
C ASN A 505 13.18 -13.53 -17.48
N VAL A 506 14.29 -13.54 -18.23
CA VAL A 506 15.13 -12.34 -18.41
C VAL A 506 14.41 -11.28 -19.23
N VAL A 507 13.74 -11.66 -20.32
CA VAL A 507 12.94 -10.73 -21.14
C VAL A 507 11.79 -10.15 -20.33
N SER A 508 11.10 -10.96 -19.55
CA SER A 508 10.03 -10.52 -18.64
C SER A 508 10.56 -9.60 -17.53
N PHE A 509 11.75 -9.85 -16.99
CA PHE A 509 12.41 -8.94 -16.04
C PHE A 509 12.68 -7.56 -16.65
N LEU A 510 13.24 -7.51 -17.86
CA LEU A 510 13.44 -6.25 -18.58
C LEU A 510 12.11 -5.54 -18.84
N GLY A 511 11.07 -6.30 -19.19
CA GLY A 511 9.69 -5.83 -19.28
C GLY A 511 9.24 -5.17 -17.98
N ALA A 512 9.33 -5.87 -16.85
CA ALA A 512 8.90 -5.37 -15.54
C ALA A 512 9.64 -4.09 -15.10
N VAL A 513 10.96 -4.04 -15.30
CA VAL A 513 11.76 -2.84 -15.02
C VAL A 513 11.33 -1.67 -15.90
N SER A 514 11.18 -1.90 -17.21
CA SER A 514 10.75 -0.85 -18.14
C SER A 514 9.33 -0.35 -17.83
N GLY A 515 8.42 -1.26 -17.48
CA GLY A 515 7.07 -0.97 -17.02
C GLY A 515 7.07 -0.07 -15.80
N ALA A 516 7.78 -0.46 -14.74
CA ALA A 516 7.87 0.31 -13.50
C ALA A 516 8.39 1.74 -13.72
N LEU A 517 9.36 1.94 -14.62
CA LEU A 517 9.90 3.26 -14.93
C LEU A 517 8.93 4.16 -15.73
N ILE A 518 8.03 3.56 -16.49
CA ILE A 518 7.11 4.28 -17.39
C ILE A 518 5.73 4.48 -16.77
N THR A 519 5.35 3.68 -15.76
CA THR A 519 4.03 3.69 -15.11
C THR A 519 3.58 5.08 -14.67
N ASP A 520 4.47 5.89 -14.08
CA ASP A 520 4.12 7.23 -13.62
C ASP A 520 3.90 8.25 -14.77
N ARG A 521 4.41 7.97 -15.97
CA ARG A 521 4.22 8.83 -17.14
C ARG A 521 2.95 8.49 -17.93
N ILE A 522 2.69 7.21 -18.16
CA ILE A 522 1.56 6.74 -18.99
C ILE A 522 0.24 6.70 -18.22
N GLY A 523 0.30 6.44 -16.91
CA GLY A 523 -0.89 6.19 -16.09
C GLY A 523 -1.25 4.71 -16.02
N ARG A 524 -1.90 4.31 -14.92
CA ARG A 524 -2.10 2.91 -14.54
C ARG A 524 -3.14 2.25 -15.46
N ARG A 525 -4.27 2.93 -15.69
CA ARG A 525 -5.37 2.41 -16.53
C ARG A 525 -4.94 2.27 -17.99
N THR A 526 -4.28 3.29 -18.52
CA THR A 526 -3.81 3.29 -19.92
C THR A 526 -2.77 2.19 -20.14
N GLN A 527 -1.83 2.02 -19.22
CA GLN A 527 -0.82 0.97 -19.29
C GLN A 527 -1.44 -0.43 -19.29
N LEU A 528 -2.39 -0.70 -18.39
CA LEU A 528 -3.12 -1.98 -18.37
C LEU A 528 -3.87 -2.22 -19.68
N LEU A 529 -4.65 -1.23 -20.15
CA LEU A 529 -5.44 -1.37 -21.38
C LEU A 529 -4.57 -1.63 -22.61
N VAL A 530 -3.50 -0.85 -22.80
CA VAL A 530 -2.58 -1.02 -23.94
C VAL A 530 -1.88 -2.36 -23.86
N SER A 531 -1.37 -2.75 -22.68
CA SER A 531 -0.68 -4.02 -22.51
C SER A 531 -1.59 -5.22 -22.81
N THR A 532 -2.81 -5.26 -22.25
CA THR A 532 -3.75 -6.36 -22.48
C THR A 532 -4.23 -6.38 -23.94
N SER A 533 -4.42 -5.23 -24.56
CA SER A 533 -4.81 -5.15 -25.98
C SER A 533 -3.72 -5.71 -26.91
N ILE A 534 -2.44 -5.41 -26.62
CA ILE A 534 -1.31 -5.99 -27.36
C ILE A 534 -1.23 -7.50 -27.08
N VAL A 535 -1.42 -7.94 -25.84
CA VAL A 535 -1.46 -9.37 -25.47
C VAL A 535 -2.51 -10.14 -26.26
N VAL A 536 -3.74 -9.60 -26.43
CA VAL A 536 -4.79 -10.22 -27.26
C VAL A 536 -4.28 -10.44 -28.69
N VAL A 537 -3.68 -9.41 -29.30
CA VAL A 537 -3.14 -9.51 -30.67
C VAL A 537 -2.02 -10.56 -30.75
N LEU A 538 -1.13 -10.60 -29.75
CA LEU A 538 -0.05 -11.59 -29.69
C LEU A 538 -0.60 -13.01 -29.57
N PHE A 539 -1.60 -13.25 -28.71
CA PHE A 539 -2.23 -14.57 -28.61
C PHE A 539 -2.96 -14.98 -29.87
N VAL A 540 -3.61 -14.04 -30.58
CA VAL A 540 -4.21 -14.31 -31.91
C VAL A 540 -3.14 -14.76 -32.90
N ILE A 541 -2.01 -14.06 -32.97
CA ILE A 541 -0.89 -14.42 -33.86
C ILE A 541 -0.30 -15.78 -33.46
N VAL A 542 -0.03 -16.02 -32.18
CA VAL A 542 0.49 -17.30 -31.68
C VAL A 542 -0.47 -18.44 -32.00
N THR A 543 -1.78 -18.23 -31.83
CA THR A 543 -2.81 -19.24 -32.14
C THR A 543 -2.86 -19.54 -33.63
N ALA A 544 -2.85 -18.52 -34.49
CA ALA A 544 -2.85 -18.69 -35.94
C ALA A 544 -1.59 -19.40 -36.44
N LEU A 545 -0.42 -19.07 -35.88
CA LEU A 545 0.83 -19.75 -36.19
C LEU A 545 0.81 -21.22 -35.73
N ASN A 546 0.30 -21.53 -34.54
CA ASN A 546 0.15 -22.94 -34.12
C ASN A 546 -0.80 -23.70 -35.04
N ALA A 547 -1.96 -23.13 -35.35
CA ALA A 547 -2.98 -23.79 -36.16
C ALA A 547 -2.50 -24.11 -37.59
N THR A 548 -1.60 -23.29 -38.15
CA THR A 548 -1.13 -23.42 -39.53
C THR A 548 0.22 -24.15 -39.66
N ASN A 549 1.05 -24.08 -38.63
CA ASN A 549 2.42 -24.58 -38.67
C ASN A 549 2.61 -25.93 -37.98
N VAL A 550 1.68 -26.35 -37.12
CA VAL A 550 1.83 -27.59 -36.35
C VAL A 550 1.04 -28.69 -37.03
N VAL A 551 1.75 -29.74 -37.44
CA VAL A 551 1.16 -30.93 -38.06
C VAL A 551 1.58 -32.14 -37.24
N ASP A 552 0.66 -33.09 -37.04
CA ASP A 552 0.98 -34.35 -36.38
C ASP A 552 1.89 -35.18 -37.30
N GLY A 553 3.10 -35.48 -36.81
CA GLY A 553 4.03 -36.38 -37.48
C GLY A 553 3.54 -37.82 -37.52
N ALA A 554 4.27 -38.69 -38.22
CA ALA A 554 3.91 -40.11 -38.37
C ALA A 554 3.73 -40.85 -37.02
N ASP A 555 4.40 -40.39 -35.96
CA ASP A 555 4.34 -40.96 -34.60
C ASP A 555 3.37 -40.20 -33.67
N GLY A 556 2.56 -39.28 -34.20
CA GLY A 556 1.65 -38.42 -33.41
C GLY A 556 2.35 -37.28 -32.67
N THR A 557 3.65 -37.06 -32.89
CA THR A 557 4.40 -35.93 -32.32
C THR A 557 4.16 -34.66 -33.13
N PRO A 558 3.93 -33.48 -32.50
CA PRO A 558 3.76 -32.23 -33.22
C PRO A 558 5.08 -31.82 -33.90
N ILE A 559 5.05 -31.65 -35.23
CA ILE A 559 6.18 -31.21 -36.04
C ILE A 559 5.86 -29.83 -36.64
N ALA A 560 6.84 -28.93 -36.62
CA ALA A 560 6.74 -27.66 -37.31
C ALA A 560 6.91 -27.84 -38.83
N LYS A 561 5.87 -27.49 -39.60
CA LYS A 561 5.88 -27.48 -41.07
C LYS A 561 6.91 -26.50 -41.65
N SER A 562 7.12 -25.37 -40.98
CA SER A 562 8.09 -24.34 -41.33
C SER A 562 8.87 -23.90 -40.10
N ALA A 563 10.20 -23.99 -40.18
CA ALA A 563 11.11 -23.50 -39.14
C ALA A 563 11.00 -21.98 -38.93
N VAL A 564 10.64 -21.22 -39.98
CA VAL A 564 10.47 -19.76 -39.89
C VAL A 564 9.24 -19.41 -39.05
N ALA A 565 8.12 -20.09 -39.27
CA ALA A 565 6.90 -19.88 -38.50
C ALA A 565 7.06 -20.33 -37.03
N ALA A 566 7.83 -21.39 -36.77
CA ALA A 566 8.18 -21.80 -35.40
C ALA A 566 9.01 -20.73 -34.68
N ARG A 567 10.03 -20.16 -35.35
CA ARG A 567 10.82 -19.03 -34.81
C ARG A 567 9.96 -17.79 -34.56
N ALA A 568 9.04 -17.47 -35.47
CA ALA A 568 8.11 -16.37 -35.29
C ALA A 568 7.20 -16.60 -34.07
N GLN A 569 6.68 -17.81 -33.87
CA GLN A 569 5.87 -18.15 -32.70
C GLN A 569 6.63 -17.93 -31.39
N ILE A 570 7.87 -18.41 -31.31
CA ILE A 570 8.73 -18.21 -30.13
C ILE A 570 8.96 -16.72 -29.86
N ALA A 571 9.25 -15.94 -30.91
CA ALA A 571 9.44 -14.50 -30.79
C ALA A 571 8.19 -13.79 -30.25
N MET A 572 6.99 -14.21 -30.67
CA MET A 572 5.73 -13.66 -30.15
C MET A 572 5.49 -14.02 -28.68
N ILE A 573 5.91 -15.20 -28.22
CA ILE A 573 5.84 -15.59 -26.80
C ILE A 573 6.82 -14.74 -25.96
N PHE A 574 8.03 -14.48 -26.45
CA PHE A 574 8.96 -13.56 -25.80
C PHE A 574 8.37 -12.15 -25.69
N LEU A 575 7.79 -11.65 -26.78
CA LEU A 575 7.15 -10.33 -26.82
C LEU A 575 5.96 -10.27 -25.86
N PHE A 576 5.16 -11.35 -25.77
CA PHE A 576 4.07 -11.46 -24.80
C PHE A 576 4.61 -11.28 -23.38
N GLY A 577 5.64 -12.01 -22.98
CA GLY A 577 6.15 -11.90 -21.62
C GLY A 577 6.78 -10.55 -21.31
N PHE A 578 7.38 -9.88 -22.29
CA PHE A 578 7.84 -8.49 -22.13
C PHE A 578 6.66 -7.54 -21.89
N ILE A 579 5.64 -7.58 -22.75
CA ILE A 579 4.50 -6.66 -22.69
C ILE A 579 3.63 -6.90 -21.46
N TYR A 580 3.35 -8.17 -21.13
CA TYR A 580 2.65 -8.53 -19.90
C TYR A 580 3.41 -8.00 -18.68
N SER A 581 4.73 -8.22 -18.62
CA SER A 581 5.50 -7.79 -17.45
C SER A 581 5.63 -6.26 -17.37
N ALA A 582 5.75 -5.59 -18.51
CA ALA A 582 5.75 -4.14 -18.57
C ALA A 582 4.40 -3.52 -18.17
N GLY A 583 3.28 -4.19 -18.42
CA GLY A 583 1.94 -3.69 -18.09
C GLY A 583 1.45 -4.09 -16.70
N TRP A 584 1.42 -5.39 -16.42
CA TRP A 584 0.73 -5.97 -15.27
C TRP A 584 1.61 -6.07 -14.02
N THR A 585 2.88 -6.49 -14.14
CA THR A 585 3.74 -6.74 -12.96
C THR A 585 3.82 -5.56 -11.97
N PRO A 586 4.11 -4.32 -12.39
CA PRO A 586 4.15 -3.19 -11.44
C PRO A 586 2.76 -2.87 -10.90
N ASN A 587 1.74 -2.91 -11.76
CA ASN A 587 0.38 -2.51 -11.42
C ASN A 587 -0.34 -3.51 -10.50
N GLN A 588 0.06 -4.79 -10.48
CA GLN A 588 -0.54 -5.83 -9.63
C GLN A 588 -0.55 -5.51 -8.14
N ALA A 589 0.43 -4.76 -7.64
CA ALA A 589 0.39 -4.24 -6.26
C ALA A 589 0.00 -2.76 -6.19
N MET A 590 0.47 -1.92 -7.13
CA MET A 590 0.24 -0.48 -7.03
C MET A 590 -1.25 -0.12 -7.17
N TYR A 591 -1.95 -0.71 -8.15
CA TYR A 591 -3.34 -0.35 -8.44
C TYR A 591 -4.32 -0.71 -7.29
N PRO A 592 -4.28 -1.92 -6.69
CA PRO A 592 -5.11 -2.24 -5.53
C PRO A 592 -4.83 -1.32 -4.33
N VAL A 593 -3.56 -1.00 -4.07
CA VAL A 593 -3.15 -0.11 -2.97
C VAL A 593 -3.72 1.29 -3.16
N GLU A 594 -3.65 1.82 -4.38
CA GLU A 594 -4.18 3.15 -4.73
C GLU A 594 -5.73 3.19 -4.72
N CYS A 595 -6.41 2.10 -5.09
CA CYS A 595 -7.87 2.02 -5.05
C CYS A 595 -8.42 1.94 -3.62
N LEU A 596 -7.72 1.30 -2.70
CA LEU A 596 -8.19 1.12 -1.32
C LEU A 596 -8.06 2.40 -0.49
N ARG A 597 -9.02 2.62 0.40
CA ARG A 597 -8.91 3.68 1.42
C ARG A 597 -7.84 3.28 2.43
N TYR A 598 -7.26 4.28 3.09
CA TYR A 598 -6.14 4.07 3.98
C TYR A 598 -6.48 3.11 5.14
N GLU A 599 -7.67 3.26 5.74
CA GLU A 599 -8.14 2.51 6.90
C GLU A 599 -8.41 1.03 6.56
N SER A 600 -8.93 0.77 5.35
CA SER A 600 -9.30 -0.58 4.89
C SER A 600 -8.23 -1.24 4.00
N ARG A 601 -7.10 -0.56 3.76
CA ARG A 601 -6.05 -1.01 2.84
C ARG A 601 -5.45 -2.35 3.21
N ALA A 602 -5.14 -2.56 4.48
CA ALA A 602 -4.52 -3.82 4.94
C ALA A 602 -5.44 -5.02 4.67
N LYS A 603 -6.73 -4.92 5.05
CA LYS A 603 -7.73 -5.97 4.80
C LYS A 603 -7.98 -6.18 3.31
N GLY A 604 -8.06 -5.10 2.54
CA GLY A 604 -8.25 -5.17 1.09
C GLY A 604 -7.08 -5.85 0.38
N MET A 605 -5.84 -5.59 0.81
CA MET A 605 -4.65 -6.28 0.27
C MET A 605 -4.58 -7.75 0.69
N GLY A 606 -5.04 -8.10 1.90
CA GLY A 606 -5.22 -9.50 2.31
C GLY A 606 -6.23 -10.23 1.42
N MET A 607 -7.37 -9.58 1.14
CA MET A 607 -8.37 -10.09 0.19
C MET A 607 -7.78 -10.25 -1.24
N ASN A 608 -7.01 -9.26 -1.71
CA ASN A 608 -6.30 -9.34 -2.99
C ASN A 608 -5.43 -10.59 -3.08
N ASN A 609 -4.59 -10.83 -2.06
CA ASN A 609 -3.69 -11.98 -2.02
C ASN A 609 -4.45 -13.32 -2.03
N PHE A 610 -5.55 -13.42 -1.28
CA PHE A 610 -6.42 -14.60 -1.28
C PHE A 610 -6.96 -14.92 -2.69
N PHE A 611 -7.48 -13.92 -3.40
CA PHE A 611 -7.98 -14.12 -4.77
C PHE A 611 -6.86 -14.38 -5.79
N VAL A 612 -5.68 -13.78 -5.63
CA VAL A 612 -4.49 -14.11 -6.42
C VAL A 612 -4.18 -15.60 -6.26
N ASN A 613 -4.15 -16.13 -5.04
CA ASN A 613 -3.87 -17.55 -4.81
C ASN A 613 -4.93 -18.49 -5.41
N ILE A 614 -6.22 -18.11 -5.35
CA ILE A 614 -7.30 -18.85 -6.03
C ILE A 614 -7.08 -18.86 -7.55
N ALA A 615 -6.77 -17.71 -8.14
CA ALA A 615 -6.53 -17.59 -9.57
C ALA A 615 -5.28 -18.37 -10.01
N SER A 616 -4.21 -18.32 -9.21
CA SER A 616 -3.02 -19.15 -9.43
C SER A 616 -3.33 -20.63 -9.29
N PHE A 617 -4.22 -21.06 -8.39
CA PHE A 617 -4.62 -22.47 -8.27
C PHE A 617 -5.31 -22.95 -9.53
N TYR A 618 -6.21 -22.14 -10.09
CA TYR A 618 -6.83 -22.41 -11.39
C TYR A 618 -5.77 -22.59 -12.49
N ASN A 619 -4.83 -21.65 -12.64
CA ASN A 619 -3.76 -21.73 -13.65
C ASN A 619 -2.87 -22.97 -13.48
N THR A 620 -2.70 -23.41 -12.25
CA THR A 620 -1.77 -24.49 -11.95
C THR A 620 -2.44 -25.85 -12.18
N PHE A 621 -3.73 -25.97 -11.82
CA PHE A 621 -4.48 -27.23 -11.90
C PHE A 621 -5.22 -27.40 -13.24
N VAL A 622 -6.02 -26.41 -13.65
CA VAL A 622 -6.94 -26.53 -14.79
C VAL A 622 -6.19 -26.43 -16.12
N THR A 623 -5.21 -25.53 -16.21
CA THR A 623 -4.42 -25.34 -17.43
C THR A 623 -3.72 -26.62 -17.89
N GLY A 624 -3.19 -27.42 -16.97
CA GLY A 624 -2.53 -28.69 -17.33
C GLY A 624 -3.50 -29.68 -17.98
N ILE A 625 -4.68 -29.86 -17.39
CA ILE A 625 -5.75 -30.70 -17.95
C ILE A 625 -6.17 -30.16 -19.33
N ALA A 626 -6.36 -28.85 -19.43
CA ALA A 626 -6.81 -28.21 -20.65
C ALA A 626 -5.80 -28.33 -21.80
N PHE A 627 -4.49 -28.16 -21.55
CA PHE A 627 -3.46 -28.37 -22.58
C PHE A 627 -3.40 -29.81 -23.08
N THR A 628 -3.61 -30.79 -22.20
CA THR A 628 -3.54 -32.22 -22.58
C THR A 628 -4.70 -32.65 -23.49
N GLN A 629 -5.87 -32.04 -23.35
CA GLN A 629 -7.05 -32.40 -24.14
C GLN A 629 -7.30 -31.47 -25.33
N ALA A 630 -7.12 -30.15 -25.15
CA ALA A 630 -7.43 -29.15 -26.16
C ALA A 630 -6.21 -28.73 -27.00
N GLY A 631 -4.99 -29.00 -26.54
CA GLY A 631 -3.75 -28.62 -27.23
C GLY A 631 -3.68 -27.11 -27.48
N TRP A 632 -3.32 -26.73 -28.71
CA TRP A 632 -3.22 -25.32 -29.12
C TRP A 632 -4.57 -24.57 -29.10
N LYS A 633 -5.71 -25.28 -29.16
CA LYS A 633 -7.04 -24.65 -29.13
C LYS A 633 -7.30 -23.98 -27.77
N TYR A 634 -6.57 -24.36 -26.73
CA TYR A 634 -6.67 -23.71 -25.42
C TYR A 634 -6.34 -22.21 -25.47
N TYR A 635 -5.54 -21.75 -26.45
CA TYR A 635 -5.27 -20.31 -26.62
C TYR A 635 -6.52 -19.48 -26.96
N PHE A 636 -7.58 -20.07 -27.53
CA PHE A 636 -8.84 -19.36 -27.75
C PHE A 636 -9.48 -18.88 -26.44
N LEU A 637 -9.27 -19.61 -25.33
CA LEU A 637 -9.76 -19.20 -24.01
C LEU A 637 -9.10 -17.88 -23.59
N PHE A 638 -7.78 -17.76 -23.75
CA PHE A 638 -7.06 -16.52 -23.42
C PHE A 638 -7.43 -15.37 -24.34
N ILE A 639 -7.59 -15.61 -25.65
CA ILE A 639 -8.06 -14.56 -26.56
C ILE A 639 -9.42 -14.02 -26.12
N PHE A 640 -10.37 -14.90 -25.81
CA PHE A 640 -11.70 -14.51 -25.33
C PHE A 640 -11.62 -13.79 -23.98
N TRP A 641 -10.88 -14.36 -23.04
CA TRP A 641 -10.73 -13.84 -21.69
C TRP A 641 -10.04 -12.47 -21.68
N ASP A 642 -8.88 -12.34 -22.31
CA ASP A 642 -8.13 -11.09 -22.40
C ASP A 642 -8.92 -10.00 -23.14
N THR A 643 -9.73 -10.36 -24.14
CA THR A 643 -10.67 -9.42 -24.78
C THR A 643 -11.72 -8.93 -23.79
N MET A 644 -12.26 -9.82 -22.96
CA MET A 644 -13.17 -9.44 -21.87
C MET A 644 -12.46 -8.55 -20.85
N GLU A 645 -11.20 -8.84 -20.52
CA GLU A 645 -10.39 -8.00 -19.62
C GLU A 645 -10.25 -6.58 -20.18
N VAL A 646 -9.95 -6.41 -21.47
CA VAL A 646 -9.88 -5.08 -22.12
C VAL A 646 -11.21 -4.33 -21.97
N ILE A 647 -12.34 -5.00 -22.20
CA ILE A 647 -13.68 -4.40 -22.06
C ILE A 647 -13.91 -3.97 -20.61
N VAL A 648 -13.60 -4.84 -19.64
CA VAL A 648 -13.79 -4.57 -18.21
C VAL A 648 -12.88 -3.42 -17.75
N ILE A 649 -11.60 -3.41 -18.14
CA ILE A 649 -10.65 -2.34 -17.82
C ILE A 649 -11.15 -1.02 -18.43
N TYR A 650 -11.66 -1.04 -19.66
CA TYR A 650 -12.18 0.16 -20.30
C TYR A 650 -13.37 0.77 -19.53
N PHE A 651 -14.34 -0.07 -19.10
CA PHE A 651 -15.57 0.42 -18.47
C PHE A 651 -15.51 0.60 -16.94
N LEU A 652 -14.64 -0.14 -16.24
CA LEU A 652 -14.63 -0.18 -14.77
C LEU A 652 -13.34 0.38 -14.15
N PHE A 653 -12.19 0.35 -14.81
CA PHE A 653 -10.96 0.82 -14.17
C PHE A 653 -10.90 2.35 -14.14
N VAL A 654 -10.43 2.87 -13.01
CA VAL A 654 -10.31 4.30 -12.70
C VAL A 654 -8.84 4.69 -12.88
N GLU A 655 -8.56 5.86 -13.46
CA GLU A 655 -7.17 6.32 -13.54
C GLU A 655 -6.72 6.86 -12.17
N THR A 656 -5.73 6.18 -11.57
CA THR A 656 -5.22 6.49 -10.23
C THR A 656 -3.92 7.30 -10.24
N SER A 657 -3.29 7.45 -11.41
CA SER A 657 -1.99 8.11 -11.54
C SER A 657 -2.04 9.59 -11.18
N LYS A 658 -1.07 10.06 -10.38
CA LYS A 658 -0.89 11.46 -9.99
C LYS A 658 -2.10 12.07 -9.26
N ARG A 659 -2.84 11.25 -8.53
CA ARG A 659 -3.99 11.66 -7.71
C ARG A 659 -3.68 11.42 -6.25
N THR A 660 -4.09 12.35 -5.40
CA THR A 660 -4.02 12.16 -3.93
C THR A 660 -5.10 11.18 -3.48
N LEU A 661 -4.95 10.60 -2.29
CA LEU A 661 -5.95 9.67 -1.72
C LEU A 661 -7.32 10.34 -1.50
N GLU A 662 -7.31 11.64 -1.18
CA GLU A 662 -8.51 12.46 -1.02
C GLU A 662 -9.22 12.69 -2.36
N GLU A 663 -8.46 13.06 -3.40
CA GLU A 663 -8.98 13.20 -4.77
C GLU A 663 -9.57 11.88 -5.27
N LEU A 664 -8.89 10.76 -5.03
CA LEU A 664 -9.42 9.43 -5.36
C LEU A 664 -10.73 9.16 -4.62
N THR A 665 -10.84 9.56 -3.35
CA THR A 665 -12.07 9.42 -2.59
C THR A 665 -13.21 10.23 -3.17
N ALA A 666 -12.97 11.47 -3.58
CA ALA A 666 -13.95 12.27 -4.30
C ALA A 666 -14.36 11.62 -5.65
N ILE A 667 -13.40 11.07 -6.40
CA ILE A 667 -13.64 10.38 -7.67
C ILE A 667 -14.50 9.13 -7.48
N PHE A 668 -14.19 8.28 -6.49
CA PHE A 668 -14.93 7.05 -6.22
C PHE A 668 -16.35 7.30 -5.69
N GLN A 669 -16.60 8.46 -5.06
CA GLN A 669 -17.94 8.86 -4.61
C GLN A 669 -18.85 9.31 -5.75
N GLN A 670 -18.30 9.72 -6.89
CA GLN A 670 -19.11 10.14 -8.03
C GLN A 670 -19.94 8.98 -8.59
N LYS A 671 -21.09 9.31 -9.19
CA LYS A 671 -21.99 8.31 -9.80
C LYS A 671 -21.29 7.47 -10.88
N ASN A 672 -20.33 8.04 -11.60
CA ASN A 672 -19.50 7.37 -12.60
C ASN A 672 -18.00 7.68 -12.36
N PRO A 673 -17.29 6.83 -11.58
CA PRO A 673 -15.90 7.06 -11.18
C PRO A 673 -14.92 7.12 -12.35
N VAL A 674 -15.14 6.32 -13.39
CA VAL A 674 -14.24 6.26 -14.55
C VAL A 674 -14.22 7.59 -15.28
N LYS A 675 -15.39 8.14 -15.62
CA LYS A 675 -15.48 9.45 -16.28
C LYS A 675 -14.91 10.57 -15.42
N ALA A 676 -15.09 10.49 -14.10
CA ALA A 676 -14.53 11.46 -13.16
C ALA A 676 -13.00 11.44 -13.17
N SER A 677 -12.39 10.26 -13.17
CA SER A 677 -10.92 10.13 -13.21
C SER A 677 -10.28 10.62 -14.53
N LEU A 678 -11.00 10.49 -15.64
CA LEU A 678 -10.51 10.87 -16.97
C LEU A 678 -10.61 12.38 -17.25
N LYS A 679 -11.39 13.13 -16.46
CA LYS A 679 -11.39 14.58 -16.55
C LYS A 679 -10.04 15.10 -16.05
N LYS A 680 -9.26 15.69 -16.96
CA LYS A 680 -8.15 16.57 -16.56
C LYS A 680 -8.79 17.70 -15.75
N GLN A 681 -8.45 17.80 -14.46
CA GLN A 681 -8.73 19.03 -13.75
C GLN A 681 -7.75 20.06 -14.30
N ASP A 682 -8.26 21.05 -15.02
CA ASP A 682 -7.49 22.25 -15.28
C ASP A 682 -7.16 22.87 -13.92
N LEU A 683 -5.89 23.21 -13.73
CA LEU A 683 -5.32 23.73 -12.48
C LEU A 683 -5.91 25.08 -12.03
N THR A 684 -6.90 25.60 -12.76
CA THR A 684 -7.58 26.89 -12.60
C THR A 684 -8.97 26.80 -11.96
N GLU A 685 -9.67 25.66 -11.98
CA GLU A 685 -11.06 25.59 -11.45
C GLU A 685 -11.16 25.43 -9.91
N ILE A 686 -10.04 25.36 -9.19
CA ILE A 686 -10.05 25.34 -7.71
C ILE A 686 -10.31 26.75 -7.12
N GLU A 687 -10.29 27.80 -7.95
CA GLU A 687 -10.58 29.18 -7.52
C GLU A 687 -12.08 29.52 -7.48
N GLU A 688 -12.97 28.74 -8.11
CA GLU A 688 -14.41 29.07 -8.19
C GLU A 688 -15.33 28.18 -7.31
N MET A 689 -14.78 27.25 -6.52
CA MET A 689 -15.53 26.45 -5.54
C MET A 689 -15.16 26.76 -4.08
N LYS A 690 -14.79 28.02 -3.80
CA LYS A 690 -14.84 28.65 -2.48
C LYS A 690 -15.51 30.00 -2.63
#